data_AF-A0A3N5WJM6-F1
#
_entry.id   AF-A0A3N5WJM6-F1
#
_cell.length_a   1.000
_cell.length_b   1.000
_cell.length_c   1.000
_cell.angle_alpha   90.00
_cell.angle_beta   90.00
_cell.angle_gamma   90.00
#
_symmetry.space_group_name_H-M   'P 1'
#
loop_
_entity.id
_entity.type
_entity.pdbx_description
1 polymer ?
#
loop_
_entity_poly.entity_id
_entity_poly.type
_entity_poly.pdbx_seq_one_letter_code
_entity_poly.pdbx_strand_id
1 'polypeptide(L)'
;MKFRFILSLLLAGLAHGQIYTPPPAQAPAAPATDTAAAPANAPAASPLGQEIPMLDPSAETITVGGVVIPLGDNRLLKARFEKYLSQPPEDDEAATRYRETIQEILATISPFRAEGPDLYAAFKLLPTATAYPGDANLCGSLAEAIYMAMLAKRDVSSLSKLNQTIEEEKRAIISDGDWKARHERQQDLSETKSAGGGKPDSKKSESNNQQAAGAGTNSLKYAETLRRIGEIEALKKANIARTEAQTLQTKAQYQVNMIQWFVQRRYEHVLMAARFYNQIWKDGDSALRIDENSDVSKLFSQSVGVSPTVSSLDALSNEAIREVSKYVEAFDLMLARDELHSASQRLMEAFALGEYLAPVATLPLEKKRRIADYVRDLHELYSALQARDYTKTKELADRLKSAARDFPSSKVDSAIAAYTLASDLAIGEAKAHLLGGDSEKAAEKIKVATEIWPTNPKLEEFRNLVDSSGGLITVRNDFDRLLSEGNFREIARRQYEIAPAIQGDATREDAFKQIMANLMKIEAALGKAAEFGKVGQNYAAWEQLAELREQFPDDPKLGRELELLAPKVADFTKALDTARQFENRPDKQTGSALSWYLKARSIHPQSKLAAQGVKRLVREILPAADSAAKGEAGTP
;
A
#
# COMPACT_ATOMS: atom_id res chain seq x y z
N MET A 1 -5.62 -68.03 21.43
CA MET A 1 -5.81 -68.48 22.83
C MET A 1 -6.56 -67.40 23.59
N LYS A 2 -7.71 -67.74 24.20
CA LYS A 2 -8.37 -67.13 25.38
C LYS A 2 -8.83 -65.65 25.25
N PHE A 3 -10.00 -65.18 25.65
CA PHE A 3 -11.23 -65.72 26.24
C PHE A 3 -12.33 -64.64 26.06
N ARG A 4 -13.59 -65.06 26.02
CA ARG A 4 -14.82 -64.25 25.93
C ARG A 4 -15.09 -63.45 27.22
N PHE A 5 -15.81 -62.33 27.11
CA PHE A 5 -16.85 -61.99 28.09
C PHE A 5 -18.08 -61.39 27.40
N ILE A 6 -19.23 -61.95 27.74
CA ILE A 6 -20.60 -61.54 27.40
C ILE A 6 -21.12 -60.76 28.61
N LEU A 7 -21.86 -59.66 28.40
CA LEU A 7 -22.92 -59.28 29.32
C LEU A 7 -24.07 -58.60 28.57
N SER A 8 -25.26 -59.14 28.81
CA SER A 8 -26.57 -58.71 28.32
C SER A 8 -27.39 -58.17 29.51
N LEU A 9 -28.21 -57.12 29.32
CA LEU A 9 -29.54 -56.87 29.92
C LEU A 9 -30.01 -55.45 29.52
N LEU A 10 -31.04 -55.27 28.67
CA LEU A 10 -32.49 -55.13 28.98
C LEU A 10 -32.89 -53.83 29.71
N LEU A 11 -33.64 -52.92 29.06
CA LEU A 11 -35.10 -52.76 29.24
C LEU A 11 -35.72 -51.74 28.27
N ALA A 12 -37.03 -51.87 28.10
CA ALA A 12 -37.91 -51.41 27.03
C ALA A 12 -38.44 -49.96 27.15
N GLY A 13 -38.98 -49.45 26.04
CA GLY A 13 -39.84 -48.26 26.00
C GLY A 13 -40.29 -47.91 24.58
N LEU A 14 -41.49 -48.33 24.20
CA LEU A 14 -42.13 -48.14 22.89
C LEU A 14 -42.53 -46.68 22.63
N ALA A 15 -42.49 -46.33 21.34
CA ALA A 15 -42.85 -45.07 20.69
C ALA A 15 -44.30 -44.61 20.94
N HIS A 16 -44.59 -43.33 20.63
CA HIS A 16 -45.57 -42.84 19.64
C HIS A 16 -45.35 -41.33 19.43
N GLY A 17 -45.15 -40.88 18.17
CA GLY A 17 -45.14 -39.44 17.83
C GLY A 17 -44.32 -39.04 16.60
N GLN A 18 -44.84 -39.39 15.42
CA GLN A 18 -44.63 -38.79 14.09
C GLN A 18 -44.35 -37.25 14.11
N ILE A 19 -43.57 -36.56 13.26
CA ILE A 19 -42.91 -36.75 11.94
C ILE A 19 -41.80 -35.67 11.86
N TYR A 20 -40.55 -36.02 11.50
CA TYR A 20 -39.63 -35.21 10.67
C TYR A 20 -38.37 -36.03 10.35
N THR A 21 -38.04 -36.24 9.08
CA THR A 21 -36.83 -36.94 8.62
C THR A 21 -35.85 -35.97 7.95
N PRO A 22 -34.68 -35.69 8.54
CA PRO A 22 -33.54 -35.10 7.84
C PRO A 22 -32.62 -36.19 7.21
N PRO A 23 -31.83 -35.86 6.17
CA PRO A 23 -31.03 -36.81 5.38
C PRO A 23 -29.81 -37.36 6.13
N PRO A 24 -29.21 -38.49 5.67
CA PRO A 24 -28.26 -39.28 6.46
C PRO A 24 -26.90 -38.60 6.68
N ALA A 25 -26.40 -38.73 7.91
CA ALA A 25 -25.06 -38.32 8.32
C ALA A 25 -23.96 -39.20 7.71
N GLN A 26 -22.92 -38.56 7.17
CA GLN A 26 -21.67 -39.19 6.75
C GLN A 26 -20.85 -39.67 7.95
N ALA A 27 -20.21 -40.83 7.78
CA ALA A 27 -19.31 -41.45 8.74
C ALA A 27 -18.07 -40.57 9.04
N PRO A 28 -17.50 -40.61 10.25
CA PRO A 28 -16.34 -39.81 10.62
C PRO A 28 -15.06 -40.32 9.94
N ALA A 29 -14.33 -39.42 9.28
CA ALA A 29 -13.02 -39.65 8.70
C ALA A 29 -11.93 -39.72 9.79
N ALA A 30 -10.95 -40.60 9.56
CA ALA A 30 -9.77 -40.79 10.41
C ALA A 30 -8.86 -39.54 10.45
N PRO A 31 -8.08 -39.33 11.53
CA PRO A 31 -7.26 -38.14 11.69
C PRO A 31 -6.06 -38.13 10.73
N ALA A 32 -5.88 -37.02 10.01
CA ALA A 32 -4.70 -36.75 9.21
C ALA A 32 -3.48 -36.49 10.12
N THR A 33 -2.34 -37.08 9.77
CA THR A 33 -1.05 -36.86 10.41
C THR A 33 -0.45 -35.57 9.87
N ASP A 34 -0.27 -34.61 10.77
CA ASP A 34 0.21 -33.27 10.51
C ASP A 34 1.74 -33.27 10.45
N THR A 35 2.31 -33.10 9.26
CA THR A 35 3.71 -32.69 9.07
C THR A 35 3.78 -31.68 7.93
N ALA A 36 3.31 -30.47 8.20
CA ALA A 36 3.67 -29.29 7.43
C ALA A 36 4.34 -28.27 8.36
N ALA A 37 5.54 -27.84 7.97
CA ALA A 37 6.28 -26.79 8.66
C ALA A 37 5.44 -25.50 8.71
N ALA A 38 5.41 -24.86 9.87
CA ALA A 38 4.68 -23.61 10.11
C ALA A 38 5.13 -22.51 9.12
N PRO A 39 4.21 -21.83 8.42
CA PRO A 39 4.57 -20.66 7.64
C PRO A 39 4.93 -19.51 8.59
N ALA A 40 6.03 -18.83 8.28
CA ALA A 40 6.44 -17.61 8.95
C ALA A 40 5.33 -16.55 8.86
N ASN A 41 5.16 -15.77 9.94
CA ASN A 41 4.18 -14.70 10.11
C ASN A 41 3.84 -13.97 8.81
N ALA A 42 2.63 -14.22 8.29
CA ALA A 42 2.05 -13.42 7.22
C ALA A 42 1.84 -11.98 7.71
N PRO A 43 2.25 -10.94 6.96
CA PRO A 43 1.87 -9.57 7.27
C PRO A 43 0.34 -9.42 7.19
N ALA A 44 -0.22 -8.54 8.03
CA ALA A 44 -1.66 -8.30 8.13
C ALA A 44 -2.31 -8.13 6.75
N ALA A 45 -3.38 -8.91 6.51
CA ALA A 45 -4.15 -8.86 5.27
C ALA A 45 -4.61 -7.42 5.00
N SER A 46 -4.11 -6.83 3.92
CA SER A 46 -4.71 -5.63 3.35
C SER A 46 -6.15 -5.98 2.96
N PRO A 47 -7.14 -5.13 3.23
CA PRO A 47 -8.53 -5.41 2.88
C PRO A 47 -8.81 -5.38 1.36
N LEU A 48 -7.77 -5.14 0.56
CA LEU A 48 -7.70 -5.34 -0.90
C LEU A 48 -6.78 -6.53 -1.26
N GLY A 49 -6.64 -7.50 -0.37
CA GLY A 49 -5.68 -8.59 -0.42
C GLY A 49 -5.52 -9.14 -1.83
N GLN A 50 -4.34 -8.98 -2.42
CA GLN A 50 -3.95 -9.67 -3.67
C GLN A 50 -4.76 -9.37 -4.95
N GLU A 51 -5.74 -8.45 -4.95
CA GLU A 51 -6.81 -8.46 -5.96
C GLU A 51 -6.63 -7.61 -7.24
N ILE A 52 -5.43 -7.13 -7.57
CA ILE A 52 -5.16 -6.64 -8.94
C ILE A 52 -4.23 -7.65 -9.61
N PRO A 53 -4.79 -8.71 -10.23
CA PRO A 53 -4.02 -9.84 -10.68
C PRO A 53 -3.22 -9.44 -11.91
N MET A 54 -1.94 -9.16 -11.74
CA MET A 54 -0.99 -9.49 -12.80
C MET A 54 -0.55 -10.96 -12.63
N LEU A 55 -0.45 -11.42 -11.38
CA LEU A 55 -0.51 -12.79 -10.89
C LEU A 55 -1.13 -12.66 -9.48
N ASP A 56 -2.08 -13.52 -9.11
CA ASP A 56 -2.38 -13.70 -7.69
C ASP A 56 -1.04 -14.00 -6.99
N PRO A 57 -0.58 -13.21 -6.00
CA PRO A 57 0.66 -13.50 -5.29
C PRO A 57 0.65 -14.88 -4.60
N SER A 58 -0.53 -15.50 -4.43
CA SER A 58 -0.73 -16.88 -4.00
C SER A 58 -0.66 -17.92 -5.11
N ALA A 59 -0.78 -17.53 -6.39
CA ALA A 59 -0.63 -18.43 -7.52
C ALA A 59 0.86 -18.69 -7.77
N GLU A 60 1.38 -19.76 -7.18
CA GLU A 60 2.74 -20.26 -7.39
C GLU A 60 2.84 -21.20 -8.61
N THR A 61 1.75 -21.36 -9.37
CA THR A 61 1.64 -22.38 -10.43
C THR A 61 0.79 -21.92 -11.62
N ILE A 62 1.10 -22.41 -12.83
CA ILE A 62 0.28 -22.28 -14.05
C ILE A 62 -0.20 -23.63 -14.54
N THR A 63 -1.38 -23.70 -15.16
CA THR A 63 -1.93 -24.96 -15.68
C THR A 63 -1.80 -25.03 -17.20
N VAL A 64 -1.09 -26.01 -17.74
CA VAL A 64 -0.89 -26.23 -19.18
C VAL A 64 -1.41 -27.60 -19.58
N GLY A 65 -2.42 -27.67 -20.45
CA GLY A 65 -3.01 -28.96 -20.86
C GLY A 65 -3.54 -29.81 -19.69
N GLY A 66 -3.96 -29.17 -18.59
CA GLY A 66 -4.37 -29.83 -17.33
C GLY A 66 -3.24 -30.04 -16.31
N VAL A 67 -2.00 -29.66 -16.64
CA VAL A 67 -0.81 -29.88 -15.80
C VAL A 67 -0.42 -28.63 -15.03
N VAL A 68 -0.37 -28.72 -13.71
CA VAL A 68 0.08 -27.65 -12.81
C VAL A 68 1.61 -27.58 -12.81
N ILE A 69 2.18 -26.49 -13.33
CA ILE A 69 3.61 -26.20 -13.42
C ILE A 69 3.97 -25.12 -12.38
N PRO A 70 4.87 -25.37 -11.43
CA PRO A 70 5.30 -24.39 -10.45
C PRO A 70 6.16 -23.31 -11.11
N LEU A 71 5.86 -22.07 -10.75
CA LEU A 71 6.53 -20.87 -11.23
C LEU A 71 7.76 -20.48 -10.38
N GLY A 72 7.89 -21.04 -9.18
CA GLY A 72 8.97 -20.73 -8.24
C GLY A 72 8.73 -19.43 -7.47
N ASP A 73 9.79 -18.68 -7.15
CA ASP A 73 9.70 -17.41 -6.43
C ASP A 73 8.99 -16.34 -7.29
N ASN A 74 7.73 -16.07 -6.96
CA ASN A 74 6.87 -15.08 -7.62
C ASN A 74 7.51 -13.67 -7.68
N ARG A 75 8.31 -13.28 -6.68
CA ARG A 75 9.01 -11.99 -6.68
C ARG A 75 10.11 -11.96 -7.73
N LEU A 76 10.88 -13.04 -7.86
CA LEU A 76 11.92 -13.16 -8.87
C LEU A 76 11.30 -13.21 -10.28
N LEU A 77 10.20 -13.95 -10.46
CA LEU A 77 9.49 -13.99 -11.74
C LEU A 77 9.02 -12.60 -12.16
N LYS A 78 8.41 -11.84 -11.24
CA LYS A 78 7.96 -10.47 -11.47
C LYS A 78 9.12 -9.55 -11.90
N ALA A 79 10.24 -9.58 -11.17
CA ALA A 79 11.41 -8.77 -11.51
C ALA A 79 11.98 -9.12 -12.90
N ARG A 80 11.98 -10.41 -13.26
CA ARG A 80 12.40 -10.86 -14.60
C ARG A 80 11.43 -10.43 -15.69
N PHE A 81 10.13 -10.44 -15.41
CA PHE A 81 9.12 -9.94 -16.35
C PHE A 81 9.27 -8.43 -16.58
N GLU A 82 9.44 -7.64 -15.52
CA GLU A 82 9.70 -6.20 -15.63
C GLU A 82 10.97 -5.93 -16.46
N LYS A 83 12.04 -6.71 -16.24
CA LYS A 83 13.24 -6.66 -17.08
C LYS A 83 12.90 -6.98 -18.53
N TYR A 84 12.17 -8.07 -18.80
CA TYR A 84 11.78 -8.49 -20.14
C TYR A 84 11.01 -7.41 -20.92
N LEU A 85 10.10 -6.70 -20.26
CA LEU A 85 9.34 -5.62 -20.88
C LEU A 85 10.23 -4.46 -21.39
N SER A 86 11.44 -4.34 -20.86
CA SER A 86 12.43 -3.33 -21.28
C SER A 86 13.49 -3.84 -22.26
N GLN A 87 13.53 -5.16 -22.53
CA GLN A 87 14.54 -5.76 -23.41
C GLN A 87 14.15 -5.62 -24.90
N PRO A 88 15.12 -5.37 -25.80
CA PRO A 88 14.86 -5.41 -27.24
C PRO A 88 14.38 -6.81 -27.67
N PRO A 89 13.68 -6.92 -28.81
CA PRO A 89 13.40 -8.23 -29.42
C PRO A 89 14.72 -8.95 -29.73
N GLU A 90 14.74 -10.28 -29.56
CA GLU A 90 15.85 -11.13 -30.01
C GLU A 90 15.71 -11.47 -31.49
N ASP A 91 15.70 -10.46 -32.37
CA ASP A 91 15.48 -10.57 -33.82
C ASP A 91 16.74 -10.30 -34.65
N ASP A 92 17.91 -10.21 -34.01
CA ASP A 92 19.17 -10.08 -34.72
C ASP A 92 19.49 -11.32 -35.57
N GLU A 93 20.46 -11.16 -36.47
CA GLU A 93 20.83 -12.21 -37.42
C GLU A 93 21.35 -13.47 -36.70
N ALA A 94 22.06 -13.30 -35.57
CA ALA A 94 22.59 -14.40 -34.80
C ALA A 94 21.49 -15.23 -34.11
N ALA A 95 20.49 -14.57 -33.50
CA ALA A 95 19.34 -15.21 -32.86
C ALA A 95 18.44 -15.92 -33.89
N THR A 96 18.27 -15.31 -35.06
CA THR A 96 17.50 -15.90 -36.16
C THR A 96 18.17 -17.17 -36.68
N ARG A 97 19.47 -17.11 -37.01
CA ARG A 97 20.24 -18.30 -37.42
C ARG A 97 20.24 -19.39 -36.34
N TYR A 98 20.34 -19.01 -35.06
CA TYR A 98 20.25 -19.96 -33.95
C TYR A 98 18.92 -20.72 -33.97
N ARG A 99 17.78 -20.01 -34.04
CA ARG A 99 16.45 -20.64 -34.09
C ARG A 99 16.28 -21.53 -35.32
N GLU A 100 16.75 -21.07 -36.48
CA GLU A 100 16.76 -21.88 -37.71
C GLU A 100 17.56 -23.18 -37.51
N THR A 101 18.73 -23.09 -36.88
CA THR A 101 19.57 -24.26 -36.56
C THR A 101 18.85 -25.24 -35.63
N ILE A 102 18.16 -24.74 -34.59
CA ILE A 102 17.36 -25.57 -33.68
C ILE A 102 16.23 -26.29 -34.43
N GLN A 103 15.51 -25.59 -35.31
CA GLN A 103 14.46 -26.18 -36.13
C GLN A 103 15.02 -27.21 -37.11
N GLU A 104 16.19 -26.94 -37.71
CA GLU A 104 16.90 -27.87 -38.59
C GLU A 104 17.32 -29.14 -37.84
N ILE A 105 17.86 -29.03 -36.62
CA ILE A 105 18.19 -30.17 -35.76
C ILE A 105 16.93 -31.01 -35.51
N LEU A 106 15.86 -30.38 -35.05
CA LEU A 106 14.59 -31.03 -34.75
C LEU A 106 14.02 -31.75 -35.98
N ALA A 107 14.05 -31.13 -37.15
CA ALA A 107 13.59 -31.72 -38.41
C ALA A 107 14.46 -32.90 -38.85
N THR A 108 15.78 -32.77 -38.72
CA THR A 108 16.77 -33.77 -39.15
C THR A 108 16.68 -35.06 -38.32
N ILE A 109 16.47 -34.94 -37.01
CA ILE A 109 16.30 -36.09 -36.11
C ILE A 109 14.85 -36.55 -35.95
N SER A 110 13.91 -35.94 -36.68
CA SER A 110 12.51 -36.31 -36.60
C SER A 110 12.30 -37.76 -37.07
N PRO A 111 11.54 -38.58 -36.31
CA PRO A 111 11.19 -39.93 -36.77
C PRO A 111 10.27 -39.91 -38.01
N PHE A 112 9.64 -38.76 -38.30
CA PHE A 112 8.73 -38.58 -39.45
C PHE A 112 9.43 -38.02 -40.69
N ARG A 113 10.75 -37.85 -40.67
CA ARG A 113 11.52 -37.45 -41.86
C ARG A 113 11.43 -38.55 -42.92
N ALA A 114 11.27 -38.17 -44.20
CA ALA A 114 11.08 -39.13 -45.29
C ALA A 114 12.22 -40.17 -45.43
N GLU A 115 13.46 -39.74 -45.16
CA GLU A 115 14.66 -40.59 -45.18
C GLU A 115 14.91 -41.31 -43.84
N GLY A 116 14.02 -41.11 -42.87
CA GLY A 116 14.23 -41.49 -41.48
C GLY A 116 15.07 -40.46 -40.69
N PRO A 117 15.15 -40.64 -39.36
CA PRO A 117 15.92 -39.77 -38.48
C PRO A 117 17.42 -39.91 -38.75
N ASP A 118 18.12 -38.79 -38.95
CA ASP A 118 19.57 -38.76 -39.11
C ASP A 118 20.24 -38.17 -37.87
N LEU A 119 20.73 -39.07 -37.01
CA LEU A 119 21.40 -38.69 -35.76
C LEU A 119 22.70 -37.90 -36.01
N TYR A 120 23.47 -38.22 -37.05
CA TYR A 120 24.78 -37.60 -37.26
C TYR A 120 24.64 -36.21 -37.85
N ALA A 121 23.78 -36.06 -38.85
CA ALA A 121 23.52 -34.77 -39.45
C ALA A 121 22.96 -33.80 -38.39
N ALA A 122 22.04 -34.26 -37.53
CA ALA A 122 21.54 -33.45 -36.42
C ALA A 122 22.63 -33.13 -35.38
N PHE A 123 23.52 -34.08 -35.07
CA PHE A 123 24.61 -33.85 -34.12
C PHE A 123 25.61 -32.79 -34.61
N LYS A 124 25.93 -32.77 -35.92
CA LYS A 124 26.81 -31.76 -36.55
C LYS A 124 26.34 -30.31 -36.35
N LEU A 125 25.05 -30.10 -36.12
CA LEU A 125 24.48 -28.77 -35.99
C LEU A 125 24.55 -28.23 -34.55
N LEU A 126 24.70 -29.10 -33.53
CA LEU A 126 24.73 -28.69 -32.12
C LEU A 126 25.87 -27.72 -31.76
N PRO A 127 27.12 -27.91 -32.24
CA PRO A 127 28.19 -26.95 -31.98
C PRO A 127 27.93 -25.58 -32.59
N THR A 128 27.25 -25.52 -33.73
CA THR A 128 26.88 -24.27 -34.40
C THR A 128 25.88 -23.48 -33.53
N ALA A 129 24.87 -24.14 -32.97
CA ALA A 129 23.91 -23.52 -32.06
C ALA A 129 24.56 -23.03 -30.75
N THR A 130 25.59 -23.74 -30.27
CA THR A 130 26.33 -23.40 -29.02
C THR A 130 27.05 -22.05 -29.11
N ALA A 131 27.37 -21.57 -30.31
CA ALA A 131 28.02 -20.28 -30.51
C ALA A 131 27.13 -19.08 -30.11
N TYR A 132 25.80 -19.25 -30.14
CA TYR A 132 24.86 -18.21 -29.75
C TYR A 132 24.82 -18.03 -28.23
N PRO A 133 25.09 -16.83 -27.68
CA PRO A 133 25.08 -16.62 -26.22
C PRO A 133 23.76 -16.99 -25.53
N GLY A 134 22.62 -16.80 -26.20
CA GLY A 134 21.29 -17.14 -25.65
C GLY A 134 21.04 -18.64 -25.50
N ASP A 135 21.83 -19.49 -26.18
CA ASP A 135 21.80 -20.96 -25.98
C ASP A 135 22.26 -21.33 -24.56
N ALA A 136 23.09 -20.52 -23.91
CA ALA A 136 23.68 -20.81 -22.60
C ALA A 136 24.45 -22.14 -22.53
N ASN A 137 25.04 -22.59 -23.66
CA ASN A 137 25.80 -23.84 -23.79
C ASN A 137 24.96 -25.11 -23.55
N LEU A 138 23.65 -25.03 -23.78
CA LEU A 138 22.75 -26.18 -23.65
C LEU A 138 22.92 -27.15 -24.82
N CYS A 139 23.12 -26.65 -26.05
CA CYS A 139 23.42 -27.51 -27.20
C CYS A 139 24.76 -28.22 -27.04
N GLY A 140 25.78 -27.56 -26.48
CA GLY A 140 27.08 -28.16 -26.17
C GLY A 140 26.96 -29.24 -25.09
N SER A 141 26.19 -28.97 -24.04
CA SER A 141 25.90 -29.96 -22.98
C SER A 141 25.12 -31.17 -23.52
N LEU A 142 24.19 -30.94 -24.46
CA LEU A 142 23.48 -32.01 -25.16
C LEU A 142 24.41 -32.83 -26.05
N ALA A 143 25.32 -32.20 -26.79
CA ALA A 143 26.31 -32.90 -27.60
C ALA A 143 27.21 -33.81 -26.75
N GLU A 144 27.67 -33.34 -25.59
CA GLU A 144 28.42 -34.15 -24.62
C GLU A 144 27.60 -35.35 -24.11
N ALA A 145 26.35 -35.12 -23.74
CA ALA A 145 25.46 -36.18 -23.27
C ALA A 145 25.19 -37.25 -24.34
N ILE A 146 24.98 -36.83 -25.60
CA ILE A 146 24.81 -37.73 -26.76
C ILE A 146 26.08 -38.56 -26.99
N TYR A 147 27.24 -37.92 -27.01
CA TYR A 147 28.50 -38.63 -27.21
C TYR A 147 28.70 -39.69 -26.13
N MET A 148 28.50 -39.34 -24.86
CA MET A 148 28.65 -40.26 -23.73
C MET A 148 27.66 -41.42 -23.80
N ALA A 149 26.43 -41.16 -24.24
CA ALA A 149 25.40 -42.16 -24.45
C ALA A 149 25.77 -43.16 -25.56
N MET A 150 26.25 -42.68 -26.70
CA MET A 150 26.72 -43.53 -27.80
C MET A 150 27.92 -44.38 -27.39
N LEU A 151 28.83 -43.81 -26.58
CA LEU A 151 29.97 -44.52 -26.01
C LEU A 151 29.51 -45.66 -25.08
N ALA A 152 28.52 -45.39 -24.22
CA ALA A 152 27.97 -46.38 -23.30
C ALA A 152 27.23 -47.54 -24.00
N LYS A 153 26.61 -47.31 -25.15
CA LYS A 153 25.98 -48.36 -25.97
C LYS A 153 26.96 -49.24 -26.74
N ARG A 154 28.28 -48.97 -26.65
CA ARG A 154 29.32 -49.66 -27.44
C ARG A 154 29.03 -49.62 -28.94
N ASP A 155 28.42 -48.54 -29.42
CA ASP A 155 28.10 -48.40 -30.83
C ASP A 155 29.33 -47.92 -31.61
N VAL A 156 30.29 -48.83 -31.81
CA VAL A 156 31.64 -48.53 -32.33
C VAL A 156 31.58 -47.94 -33.74
N SER A 157 30.68 -48.43 -34.59
CA SER A 157 30.50 -47.91 -35.95
C SER A 157 29.94 -46.49 -35.92
N SER A 158 28.98 -46.24 -35.04
CA SER A 158 28.40 -44.92 -34.87
C SER A 158 29.36 -43.92 -34.24
N LEU A 159 30.13 -44.34 -33.25
CA LEU A 159 31.22 -43.54 -32.67
C LEU A 159 32.31 -43.22 -33.70
N SER A 160 32.65 -44.16 -34.59
CA SER A 160 33.61 -43.90 -35.66
C SER A 160 33.12 -42.79 -36.59
N LYS A 161 31.84 -42.85 -37.00
CA LYS A 161 31.21 -41.83 -37.86
C LYS A 161 31.12 -40.47 -37.16
N LEU A 162 30.81 -40.46 -35.86
CA LEU A 162 30.75 -39.26 -35.04
C LEU A 162 32.13 -38.60 -34.90
N ASN A 163 33.18 -39.38 -34.63
CA ASN A 163 34.55 -38.87 -34.53
C ASN A 163 35.04 -38.32 -35.86
N GLN A 164 34.76 -39.01 -36.97
CA GLN A 164 35.08 -38.51 -38.31
C GLN A 164 34.37 -37.19 -38.59
N THR A 165 33.09 -37.12 -38.26
CA THR A 165 32.25 -35.94 -38.36
C THR A 165 32.84 -34.74 -37.60
N ILE A 166 33.23 -34.95 -36.35
CA ILE A 166 33.85 -33.93 -35.50
C ILE A 166 35.18 -33.44 -36.09
N GLU A 167 36.01 -34.36 -36.59
CA GLU A 167 37.28 -34.01 -37.23
C GLU A 167 37.10 -33.27 -38.57
N GLU A 168 36.08 -33.62 -39.35
CA GLU A 168 35.70 -32.89 -40.57
C GLU A 168 35.24 -31.46 -40.26
N GLU A 169 34.37 -31.30 -39.26
CA GLU A 169 33.85 -30.00 -38.83
C GLU A 169 34.97 -29.10 -38.27
N LYS A 170 35.83 -29.66 -37.42
CA LYS A 170 37.06 -29.01 -36.94
C LYS A 170 37.94 -28.53 -38.09
N ARG A 171 38.17 -29.37 -39.12
CA ARG A 171 38.96 -28.97 -40.29
C ARG A 171 38.28 -27.87 -41.10
N ALA A 172 36.97 -27.99 -41.34
CA ALA A 172 36.19 -26.99 -42.05
C ALA A 172 36.29 -25.62 -41.36
N ILE A 173 36.18 -25.61 -40.04
CA ILE A 173 36.21 -24.39 -39.21
C ILE A 173 37.61 -23.80 -39.11
N ILE A 174 38.65 -24.62 -38.98
CA ILE A 174 40.04 -24.14 -39.09
C ILE A 174 40.25 -23.53 -40.49
N SER A 175 39.75 -24.17 -41.54
CA SER A 175 39.89 -23.67 -42.91
C SER A 175 39.12 -22.37 -43.17
N ASP A 176 37.91 -22.22 -42.62
CA ASP A 176 37.11 -20.99 -42.70
C ASP A 176 37.74 -19.86 -41.87
N GLY A 177 38.24 -20.17 -40.67
CA GLY A 177 39.01 -19.22 -39.85
C GLY A 177 40.29 -18.76 -40.53
N ASP A 178 41.06 -19.68 -41.10
CA ASP A 178 42.25 -19.38 -41.90
C ASP A 178 41.89 -18.58 -43.15
N TRP A 179 40.76 -18.86 -43.80
CA TRP A 179 40.27 -18.12 -44.95
C TRP A 179 39.90 -16.69 -44.55
N LYS A 180 39.10 -16.49 -43.49
CA LYS A 180 38.71 -15.17 -42.97
C LYS A 180 39.93 -14.35 -42.53
N ALA A 181 40.86 -14.94 -41.79
CA ALA A 181 42.10 -14.26 -41.36
C ALA A 181 43.02 -13.86 -42.54
N ARG A 182 42.99 -14.61 -43.65
CA ARG A 182 43.73 -14.27 -44.88
C ARG A 182 43.04 -13.18 -45.70
N HIS A 183 41.71 -13.12 -45.68
CA HIS A 183 40.93 -12.16 -46.49
C HIS A 183 40.61 -10.85 -45.75
N GLU A 184 40.51 -10.85 -44.41
CA GLU A 184 40.48 -9.62 -43.60
C GLU A 184 41.77 -8.79 -43.79
N ARG A 185 42.93 -9.46 -43.86
CA ARG A 185 44.19 -8.81 -44.24
C ARG A 185 44.14 -8.16 -45.63
N GLN A 186 43.35 -8.70 -46.55
CA GLN A 186 43.32 -8.23 -47.94
C GLN A 186 42.41 -7.02 -48.13
N GLN A 187 41.40 -6.85 -47.27
CA GLN A 187 40.52 -5.69 -47.25
C GLN A 187 41.25 -4.45 -46.70
N ASP A 188 42.07 -4.61 -45.65
CA ASP A 188 42.91 -3.53 -45.10
C ASP A 188 44.10 -3.14 -46.01
N LEU A 189 44.54 -4.04 -46.89
CA LEU A 189 45.62 -3.77 -47.85
C LEU A 189 45.17 -3.05 -49.13
N SER A 190 43.86 -2.90 -49.36
CA SER A 190 43.32 -2.31 -50.59
C SER A 190 42.92 -0.83 -50.46
N GLU A 191 42.94 -0.25 -49.26
CA GLU A 191 42.58 1.18 -49.04
C GLU A 191 43.76 2.14 -48.84
N THR A 192 45.02 1.68 -48.80
CA THR A 192 46.17 2.62 -48.71
C THR A 192 46.77 2.95 -50.06
N LYS A 193 46.08 3.86 -50.78
CA LYS A 193 46.69 4.65 -51.86
C LYS A 193 47.88 5.47 -51.31
N SER A 194 49.06 5.14 -51.83
CA SER A 194 50.11 6.05 -52.32
C SER A 194 50.23 7.43 -51.65
N ALA A 195 51.25 7.59 -50.79
CA ALA A 195 52.02 8.83 -50.67
C ALA A 195 53.34 8.61 -49.90
N GLY A 196 54.45 9.06 -50.49
CA GLY A 196 55.62 9.57 -49.77
C GLY A 196 56.72 8.57 -49.39
N GLY A 197 57.86 8.69 -50.06
CA GLY A 197 59.07 7.89 -49.85
C GLY A 197 59.94 8.34 -48.66
N GLY A 198 60.80 7.42 -48.22
CA GLY A 198 61.90 7.63 -47.28
C GLY A 198 62.48 6.28 -46.84
N LYS A 199 63.75 6.02 -47.17
CA LYS A 199 64.50 4.78 -46.87
C LYS A 199 64.76 4.60 -45.36
N PRO A 200 65.09 3.37 -44.91
CA PRO A 200 64.75 2.87 -43.58
C PRO A 200 65.87 3.11 -42.57
N ASP A 201 65.49 3.29 -41.30
CA ASP A 201 66.38 3.01 -40.20
C ASP A 201 65.71 2.08 -39.18
N SER A 202 66.49 1.08 -38.81
CA SER A 202 66.09 -0.09 -38.05
C SER A 202 65.87 0.24 -36.58
N LYS A 203 64.64 0.03 -36.08
CA LYS A 203 64.37 -0.31 -34.68
C LYS A 203 63.12 -1.17 -34.60
N LYS A 204 63.33 -2.46 -34.31
CA LYS A 204 62.29 -3.39 -33.85
C LYS A 204 61.66 -2.81 -32.58
N SER A 205 60.52 -2.16 -32.75
CA SER A 205 59.51 -2.02 -31.71
C SER A 205 58.53 -3.17 -31.94
N GLU A 206 58.53 -4.13 -31.03
CA GLU A 206 57.44 -5.09 -30.89
C GLU A 206 56.17 -4.32 -30.54
N SER A 207 55.43 -3.93 -31.58
CA SER A 207 54.04 -3.54 -31.46
C SER A 207 53.26 -4.78 -31.08
N ASN A 208 52.94 -4.88 -29.79
CA ASN A 208 52.01 -5.82 -29.20
C ASN A 208 50.66 -5.64 -29.90
N ASN A 209 50.42 -6.47 -30.92
CA ASN A 209 49.16 -6.50 -31.64
C ASN A 209 48.14 -7.12 -30.68
N GLN A 210 47.44 -6.27 -29.91
CA GLN A 210 46.27 -6.68 -29.15
C GLN A 210 45.24 -7.16 -30.16
N GLN A 211 45.27 -8.46 -30.42
CA GLN A 211 44.26 -9.19 -31.15
C GLN A 211 42.91 -8.87 -30.52
N ALA A 212 42.02 -8.29 -31.32
CA ALA A 212 40.60 -8.25 -30.99
C ALA A 212 40.14 -9.69 -30.79
N ALA A 213 40.00 -10.08 -29.52
CA ALA A 213 39.42 -11.36 -29.16
C ALA A 213 37.91 -11.29 -29.49
N GLY A 214 37.48 -12.12 -30.43
CA GLY A 214 36.08 -12.54 -30.53
C GLY A 214 35.31 -12.00 -31.73
N ALA A 215 35.46 -12.67 -32.87
CA ALA A 215 34.38 -12.95 -33.80
C ALA A 215 34.83 -14.12 -34.71
N GLY A 216 34.10 -15.24 -34.68
CA GLY A 216 34.46 -16.45 -35.42
C GLY A 216 35.38 -17.41 -34.67
N THR A 217 35.67 -18.54 -35.33
CA THR A 217 36.30 -19.84 -34.96
C THR A 217 37.40 -19.87 -33.88
N ASN A 218 37.91 -18.72 -33.44
CA ASN A 218 38.71 -18.51 -32.24
C ASN A 218 37.88 -18.14 -30.99
N SER A 219 36.55 -18.32 -31.01
CA SER A 219 35.75 -18.12 -29.80
C SER A 219 36.20 -19.13 -28.74
N LEU A 220 36.59 -18.62 -27.58
CA LEU A 220 37.04 -19.43 -26.43
C LEU A 220 36.06 -20.58 -26.13
N LYS A 221 34.75 -20.31 -26.31
CA LYS A 221 33.66 -21.28 -26.13
C LYS A 221 33.70 -22.41 -27.15
N TYR A 222 33.94 -22.12 -28.43
CA TYR A 222 34.00 -23.14 -29.47
C TYR A 222 35.27 -24.01 -29.34
N ALA A 223 36.40 -23.38 -29.02
CA ALA A 223 37.64 -24.09 -28.70
C ALA A 223 37.50 -24.95 -27.44
N GLU A 224 36.75 -24.49 -26.44
CA GLU A 224 36.42 -25.25 -25.22
C GLU A 224 35.50 -26.44 -25.51
N THR A 225 34.50 -26.30 -26.37
CA THR A 225 33.66 -27.43 -26.83
C THR A 225 34.50 -28.47 -27.57
N LEU A 226 35.39 -28.05 -28.48
CA LEU A 226 36.32 -28.96 -29.15
C LEU A 226 37.32 -29.61 -28.19
N ARG A 227 37.83 -28.85 -27.21
CA ARG A 227 38.70 -29.37 -26.15
C ARG A 227 37.98 -30.44 -25.34
N ARG A 228 36.73 -30.18 -24.96
CA ARG A 228 35.90 -31.10 -24.17
C ARG A 228 35.56 -32.36 -24.95
N ILE A 229 35.27 -32.24 -26.24
CA ILE A 229 35.16 -33.39 -27.15
C ILE A 229 36.45 -34.21 -27.18
N GLY A 230 37.62 -33.56 -27.32
CA GLY A 230 38.93 -34.22 -27.23
C GLY A 230 39.24 -34.85 -25.86
N GLU A 231 38.77 -34.24 -24.76
CA GLU A 231 38.84 -34.84 -23.42
C GLU A 231 37.97 -36.09 -23.33
N ILE A 232 36.78 -36.10 -23.96
CA ILE A 232 35.94 -37.29 -24.03
C ILE A 232 36.60 -38.38 -24.91
N GLU A 233 37.34 -38.02 -25.96
CA GLU A 233 38.18 -38.96 -26.72
C GLU A 233 39.36 -39.52 -25.91
N ALA A 234 39.94 -38.73 -25.00
CA ALA A 234 40.94 -39.21 -24.06
C ALA A 234 40.32 -40.19 -23.04
N LEU A 235 39.10 -39.88 -22.55
CA LEU A 235 38.31 -40.79 -21.71
C LEU A 235 37.96 -42.10 -22.43
N LYS A 236 37.76 -42.09 -23.76
CA LYS A 236 37.53 -43.28 -24.60
C LYS A 236 38.70 -44.27 -24.55
N LYS A 237 39.95 -43.80 -24.51
CA LYS A 237 41.13 -44.70 -24.43
C LYS A 237 41.30 -45.33 -23.04
N ALA A 238 40.84 -44.66 -21.99
CA ALA A 238 40.96 -45.14 -20.62
C ALA A 238 39.85 -46.13 -20.18
N ASN A 239 38.77 -46.28 -20.96
CA ASN A 239 37.52 -46.90 -20.48
C ASN A 239 37.02 -48.05 -21.37
N ILE A 240 37.90 -49.00 -21.68
CA ILE A 240 37.60 -50.16 -22.56
C ILE A 240 36.79 -51.27 -21.86
N ALA A 241 36.57 -51.18 -20.53
CA ALA A 241 35.76 -52.15 -19.78
C ALA A 241 34.58 -51.47 -19.05
N ARG A 242 33.58 -50.96 -19.80
CA ARG A 242 32.34 -50.44 -19.19
C ARG A 242 31.34 -51.53 -18.86
N THR A 243 30.85 -51.55 -17.63
CA THR A 243 29.82 -52.48 -17.11
C THR A 243 28.40 -51.97 -17.39
N GLU A 244 27.39 -52.83 -17.31
CA GLU A 244 25.97 -52.45 -17.43
C GLU A 244 25.58 -51.32 -16.46
N ALA A 245 26.20 -51.28 -15.27
CA ALA A 245 26.03 -50.20 -14.30
C ALA A 245 26.41 -48.82 -14.84
N GLN A 246 27.49 -48.72 -15.63
CA GLN A 246 27.90 -47.44 -16.24
C GLN A 246 26.96 -47.01 -17.37
N THR A 247 26.38 -47.97 -18.11
CA THR A 247 25.35 -47.67 -19.11
C THR A 247 24.07 -47.13 -18.47
N LEU A 248 23.63 -47.74 -17.36
CA LEU A 248 22.51 -47.26 -16.56
C LEU A 248 22.77 -45.86 -15.99
N GLN A 249 23.98 -45.61 -15.46
CA GLN A 249 24.37 -44.30 -14.96
C GLN A 249 24.36 -43.23 -16.05
N THR A 250 24.88 -43.53 -17.24
CA THR A 250 24.88 -42.59 -18.38
C THR A 250 23.45 -42.27 -18.83
N LYS A 251 22.58 -43.28 -18.88
CA LYS A 251 21.16 -43.13 -19.20
C LYS A 251 20.46 -42.24 -18.17
N ALA A 252 20.72 -42.46 -16.87
CA ALA A 252 20.18 -41.63 -15.80
C ALA A 252 20.65 -40.17 -15.89
N GLN A 253 21.95 -39.94 -16.11
CA GLN A 253 22.50 -38.58 -16.26
C GLN A 253 21.88 -37.83 -17.43
N TYR A 254 21.65 -38.50 -18.56
CA TYR A 254 20.97 -37.91 -19.70
C TYR A 254 19.54 -37.48 -19.35
N GLN A 255 18.78 -38.35 -18.67
CA GLN A 255 17.42 -38.05 -18.20
C GLN A 255 17.39 -36.87 -17.22
N VAL A 256 18.38 -36.75 -16.34
CA VAL A 256 18.53 -35.61 -15.42
C VAL A 256 18.68 -34.30 -16.19
N ASN A 257 19.52 -34.27 -17.23
CA ASN A 257 19.67 -33.08 -18.08
C ASN A 257 18.34 -32.68 -18.74
N MET A 258 17.56 -33.66 -19.24
CA MET A 258 16.24 -33.40 -19.83
C MET A 258 15.27 -32.77 -18.83
N ILE A 259 15.21 -33.30 -17.62
CA ILE A 259 14.37 -32.77 -16.53
C ILE A 259 14.81 -31.35 -16.17
N GLN A 260 16.12 -31.12 -16.05
CA GLN A 260 16.68 -29.80 -15.75
C GLN A 260 16.27 -28.77 -16.81
N TRP A 261 16.40 -29.10 -18.10
CA TRP A 261 15.99 -28.21 -19.18
C TRP A 261 14.49 -27.94 -19.19
N PHE A 262 13.67 -28.95 -18.87
CA PHE A 262 12.23 -28.78 -18.74
C PHE A 262 11.88 -27.77 -17.64
N VAL A 263 12.46 -27.92 -16.45
CA VAL A 263 12.26 -26.98 -15.32
C VAL A 263 12.79 -25.58 -15.66
N GLN A 264 13.86 -25.49 -16.46
CA GLN A 264 14.39 -24.22 -16.97
C GLN A 264 13.59 -23.63 -18.14
N ARG A 265 12.46 -24.25 -18.52
CA ARG A 265 11.58 -23.83 -19.63
C ARG A 265 12.29 -23.81 -20.99
N ARG A 266 13.29 -24.69 -21.15
CA ARG A 266 14.07 -24.90 -22.40
C ARG A 266 13.46 -26.04 -23.21
N TYR A 267 12.19 -25.87 -23.58
CA TYR A 267 11.39 -26.94 -24.18
C TYR A 267 11.97 -27.46 -25.50
N GLU A 268 12.52 -26.60 -26.35
CA GLU A 268 13.15 -27.03 -27.61
C GLU A 268 14.35 -27.96 -27.37
N HIS A 269 15.17 -27.69 -26.34
CA HIS A 269 16.25 -28.59 -25.92
C HIS A 269 15.73 -29.91 -25.37
N VAL A 270 14.61 -29.91 -24.64
CA VAL A 270 13.94 -31.15 -24.19
C VAL A 270 13.49 -31.98 -25.39
N LEU A 271 12.87 -31.36 -26.40
CA LEU A 271 12.43 -32.03 -27.63
C LEU A 271 13.62 -32.64 -28.40
N MET A 272 14.69 -31.87 -28.60
CA MET A 272 15.91 -32.38 -29.24
C MET A 272 16.45 -33.58 -28.45
N ALA A 273 16.59 -33.42 -27.13
CA ALA A 273 17.12 -34.44 -26.26
C ALA A 273 16.29 -35.72 -26.26
N ALA A 274 14.96 -35.61 -26.22
CA ALA A 274 14.04 -36.75 -26.29
C ALA A 274 14.16 -37.50 -27.61
N ARG A 275 14.28 -36.78 -28.73
CA ARG A 275 14.46 -37.40 -30.05
C ARG A 275 15.81 -38.12 -30.15
N PHE A 276 16.92 -37.48 -29.75
CA PHE A 276 18.23 -38.14 -29.66
C PHE A 276 18.19 -39.36 -28.73
N TYR A 277 17.54 -39.24 -27.57
CA TYR A 277 17.40 -40.34 -26.62
C TYR A 277 16.73 -41.55 -27.27
N ASN A 278 15.59 -41.35 -27.92
CA ASN A 278 14.86 -42.44 -28.56
C ASN A 278 15.64 -43.08 -29.72
N GLN A 279 16.56 -42.36 -30.36
CA GLN A 279 17.46 -42.92 -31.38
C GLN A 279 18.61 -43.74 -30.78
N ILE A 280 19.15 -43.33 -29.63
CA ILE A 280 20.30 -43.99 -28.98
C ILE A 280 19.84 -45.21 -28.16
N TRP A 281 18.76 -45.08 -27.40
CA TRP A 281 18.22 -46.13 -26.53
C TRP A 281 16.97 -46.75 -27.14
N LYS A 282 17.17 -47.72 -28.04
CA LYS A 282 16.10 -48.51 -28.67
C LYS A 282 15.58 -49.67 -27.80
N ASP A 283 15.85 -49.63 -26.50
CA ASP A 283 15.52 -50.71 -25.56
C ASP A 283 14.07 -50.63 -25.02
N GLY A 284 13.31 -49.59 -25.39
CA GLY A 284 11.94 -49.38 -24.94
C GLY A 284 11.82 -48.88 -23.50
N ASP A 285 12.93 -48.78 -22.76
CA ASP A 285 12.95 -48.22 -21.40
C ASP A 285 13.00 -46.69 -21.46
N SER A 286 11.80 -46.10 -21.41
CA SER A 286 11.54 -44.67 -21.42
C SER A 286 11.20 -44.11 -20.03
N ALA A 287 11.17 -44.95 -18.99
CA ALA A 287 10.87 -44.51 -17.63
C ALA A 287 11.98 -43.58 -17.11
N LEU A 288 11.60 -42.43 -16.57
CA LEU A 288 12.54 -41.49 -15.97
C LEU A 288 12.94 -42.00 -14.59
N ARG A 289 14.24 -42.07 -14.33
CA ARG A 289 14.78 -42.43 -13.02
C ARG A 289 14.77 -41.21 -12.10
N ILE A 290 13.60 -40.93 -11.52
CA ILE A 290 13.37 -39.80 -10.61
C ILE A 290 13.05 -40.37 -9.23
N ASP A 291 13.51 -39.70 -8.18
CA ASP A 291 13.09 -40.02 -6.81
C ASP A 291 11.58 -39.81 -6.65
N GLU A 292 10.88 -40.79 -6.09
CA GLU A 292 9.42 -40.80 -5.95
C GLU A 292 8.89 -39.59 -5.16
N ASN A 293 9.69 -39.02 -4.25
CA ASN A 293 9.35 -37.87 -3.41
C ASN A 293 9.82 -36.53 -3.98
N SER A 294 10.56 -36.53 -5.10
CA SER A 294 11.01 -35.30 -5.74
C SER A 294 9.85 -34.45 -6.23
N ASP A 295 10.04 -33.14 -6.28
CA ASP A 295 9.03 -32.22 -6.80
C ASP A 295 8.71 -32.54 -8.27
N VAL A 296 9.69 -32.98 -9.06
CA VAL A 296 9.48 -33.45 -10.43
C VAL A 296 8.56 -34.68 -10.47
N SER A 297 8.76 -35.68 -9.60
CA SER A 297 7.86 -36.83 -9.50
C SER A 297 6.44 -36.42 -9.14
N LYS A 298 6.28 -35.47 -8.22
CA LYS A 298 4.97 -34.89 -7.86
C LYS A 298 4.31 -34.18 -9.04
N LEU A 299 5.05 -33.43 -9.85
CA LEU A 299 4.52 -32.79 -11.06
C LEU A 299 3.90 -33.81 -12.03
N PHE A 300 4.54 -34.97 -12.24
CA PHE A 300 3.99 -36.00 -13.11
C PHE A 300 2.84 -36.78 -12.47
N SER A 301 3.01 -37.21 -11.21
CA SER A 301 2.09 -38.11 -10.51
C SER A 301 0.83 -37.41 -10.00
N GLN A 302 0.96 -36.21 -9.43
CA GLN A 302 -0.14 -35.48 -8.81
C GLN A 302 -0.85 -34.54 -9.79
N SER A 303 -0.13 -33.96 -10.75
CA SER A 303 -0.71 -32.96 -11.66
C SER A 303 -1.29 -33.54 -12.96
N VAL A 304 -0.83 -34.73 -13.41
CA VAL A 304 -1.21 -35.28 -14.73
C VAL A 304 -1.71 -36.72 -14.66
N GLY A 305 -1.38 -37.46 -13.59
CA GLY A 305 -1.68 -38.89 -13.52
C GLY A 305 -0.96 -39.72 -14.60
N VAL A 306 0.12 -39.20 -15.18
CA VAL A 306 0.94 -39.89 -16.19
C VAL A 306 2.25 -40.34 -15.58
N SER A 307 2.75 -41.49 -16.03
CA SER A 307 4.05 -41.97 -15.60
C SER A 307 5.17 -41.02 -16.09
N PRO A 308 6.16 -40.68 -15.25
CA PRO A 308 7.29 -39.85 -15.65
C PRO A 308 8.15 -40.61 -16.66
N THR A 309 8.01 -40.28 -17.94
CA THR A 309 8.70 -40.92 -19.06
C THR A 309 9.33 -39.88 -19.98
N VAL A 310 10.32 -40.29 -20.78
CA VAL A 310 10.89 -39.43 -21.84
C VAL A 310 9.81 -38.95 -22.80
N SER A 311 8.83 -39.80 -23.14
CA SER A 311 7.71 -39.45 -23.99
C SER A 311 6.75 -38.45 -23.34
N SER A 312 6.54 -38.51 -22.02
CA SER A 312 5.70 -37.52 -21.33
C SER A 312 6.39 -36.15 -21.26
N LEU A 313 7.71 -36.09 -21.07
CA LEU A 313 8.49 -34.85 -21.18
C LEU A 313 8.39 -34.23 -22.59
N ASP A 314 8.51 -35.04 -23.64
CA ASP A 314 8.37 -34.61 -25.03
C ASP A 314 6.97 -34.05 -25.32
N ALA A 315 5.92 -34.76 -24.90
CA ALA A 315 4.53 -34.34 -25.06
C ALA A 315 4.24 -33.02 -24.32
N LEU A 316 4.65 -32.91 -23.05
CA LEU A 316 4.47 -31.69 -22.25
C LEU A 316 5.25 -30.50 -22.82
N SER A 317 6.45 -30.74 -23.35
CA SER A 317 7.26 -29.68 -23.98
C SER A 317 6.59 -29.15 -25.24
N ASN A 318 6.05 -30.03 -26.09
CA ASN A 318 5.27 -29.61 -27.27
C ASN A 318 4.00 -28.85 -26.87
N GLU A 319 3.31 -29.30 -25.82
CA GLU A 319 2.12 -28.62 -25.29
C GLU A 319 2.47 -27.21 -24.79
N ALA A 320 3.53 -27.08 -23.99
CA ALA A 320 3.99 -25.79 -23.49
C ALA A 320 4.37 -24.83 -24.63
N ILE A 321 5.09 -25.30 -25.65
CA ILE A 321 5.43 -24.49 -26.83
C ILE A 321 4.17 -24.00 -27.55
N ARG A 322 3.20 -24.89 -27.75
CA ARG A 322 1.92 -24.54 -28.37
C ARG A 322 1.13 -23.54 -27.53
N GLU A 323 1.08 -23.74 -26.23
CA GLU A 323 0.31 -22.88 -25.32
C GLU A 323 0.92 -21.49 -25.21
N VAL A 324 2.25 -21.36 -25.16
CA VAL A 324 2.94 -20.06 -25.26
C VAL A 324 2.58 -19.33 -26.54
N SER A 325 2.55 -20.05 -27.67
CA SER A 325 2.18 -19.46 -28.96
C SER A 325 0.74 -18.92 -28.94
N LYS A 326 -0.21 -19.68 -28.36
CA LYS A 326 -1.59 -19.21 -28.19
C LYS A 326 -1.70 -18.04 -27.23
N TYR A 327 -0.92 -18.01 -26.14
CA TYR A 327 -0.92 -16.87 -25.22
C TYR A 327 -0.42 -15.59 -25.90
N VAL A 328 0.61 -15.69 -26.72
CA VAL A 328 1.12 -14.54 -27.51
C VAL A 328 0.10 -14.10 -28.57
N GLU A 329 -0.58 -15.03 -29.23
CA GLU A 329 -1.68 -14.69 -30.15
C GLU A 329 -2.85 -13.99 -29.44
N ALA A 330 -3.28 -14.52 -28.29
CA ALA A 330 -4.32 -13.90 -27.47
C ALA A 330 -3.89 -12.51 -26.97
N PHE A 331 -2.63 -12.37 -26.55
CA PHE A 331 -2.02 -11.09 -26.19
C PHE A 331 -2.13 -10.08 -27.33
N ASP A 332 -1.73 -10.45 -28.55
CA ASP A 332 -1.77 -9.56 -29.70
C ASP A 332 -3.20 -9.13 -30.05
N LEU A 333 -4.16 -10.04 -29.95
CA LEU A 333 -5.58 -9.74 -30.16
C LEU A 333 -6.14 -8.78 -29.11
N MET A 334 -5.81 -8.97 -27.82
CA MET A 334 -6.24 -8.10 -26.72
C MET A 334 -5.59 -6.73 -26.82
N LEU A 335 -4.29 -6.67 -27.14
CA LEU A 335 -3.57 -5.43 -27.33
C LEU A 335 -4.16 -4.60 -28.48
N ALA A 336 -4.61 -5.25 -29.56
CA ALA A 336 -5.29 -4.59 -30.68
C ALA A 336 -6.70 -4.06 -30.33
N ARG A 337 -7.30 -4.53 -29.24
CA ARG A 337 -8.62 -4.09 -28.73
C ARG A 337 -8.52 -3.09 -27.56
N ASP A 338 -7.30 -2.65 -27.22
CA ASP A 338 -7.01 -1.83 -26.05
C ASP A 338 -7.43 -2.48 -24.71
N GLU A 339 -7.44 -3.82 -24.68
CA GLU A 339 -7.67 -4.65 -23.49
C GLU A 339 -6.34 -4.89 -22.76
N LEU A 340 -5.69 -3.81 -22.30
CA LEU A 340 -4.32 -3.87 -21.76
C LEU A 340 -4.22 -4.71 -20.47
N HIS A 341 -5.28 -4.78 -19.66
CA HIS A 341 -5.24 -5.56 -18.42
C HIS A 341 -5.10 -7.05 -18.74
N SER A 342 -6.01 -7.59 -19.56
CA SER A 342 -5.99 -8.99 -19.98
C SER A 342 -4.76 -9.28 -20.84
N ALA A 343 -4.36 -8.36 -21.72
CA ALA A 343 -3.12 -8.50 -22.49
C ALA A 343 -1.91 -8.65 -21.57
N SER A 344 -1.80 -7.84 -20.50
CA SER A 344 -0.69 -7.94 -19.55
C SER A 344 -0.63 -9.32 -18.86
N GLN A 345 -1.80 -9.89 -18.51
CA GLN A 345 -1.90 -11.23 -17.93
C GLN A 345 -1.46 -12.32 -18.90
N ARG A 346 -2.00 -12.31 -20.13
CA ARG A 346 -1.62 -13.30 -21.16
C ARG A 346 -0.13 -13.23 -21.51
N LEU A 347 0.44 -12.02 -21.60
CA LEU A 347 1.87 -11.86 -21.84
C LEU A 347 2.72 -12.37 -20.66
N MET A 348 2.28 -12.11 -19.43
CA MET A 348 2.94 -12.64 -18.24
C MET A 348 2.87 -14.17 -18.18
N GLU A 349 1.73 -14.78 -18.52
CA GLU A 349 1.58 -16.24 -18.61
C GLU A 349 2.49 -16.84 -19.70
N ALA A 350 2.54 -16.23 -20.89
CA ALA A 350 3.45 -16.63 -21.95
C ALA A 350 4.92 -16.58 -21.50
N PHE A 351 5.32 -15.50 -20.82
CA PHE A 351 6.67 -15.34 -20.27
C PHE A 351 6.97 -16.33 -19.15
N ALA A 352 6.03 -16.52 -18.24
CA ALA A 352 6.14 -17.43 -17.12
C ALA A 352 6.24 -18.89 -17.59
N LEU A 353 5.56 -19.25 -18.67
CA LEU A 353 5.63 -20.57 -19.25
C LEU A 353 6.88 -20.77 -20.12
N GLY A 354 7.19 -19.84 -21.03
CA GLY A 354 8.25 -20.04 -22.03
C GLY A 354 8.99 -18.77 -22.41
N GLU A 355 9.60 -18.09 -21.43
CA GLU A 355 10.47 -16.92 -21.59
C GLU A 355 11.46 -17.00 -22.78
N TYR A 356 11.99 -18.19 -23.07
CA TYR A 356 13.04 -18.39 -24.07
C TYR A 356 12.51 -18.83 -25.44
N LEU A 357 11.20 -19.04 -25.55
CA LEU A 357 10.59 -19.44 -26.83
C LEU A 357 10.48 -18.24 -27.76
N ALA A 358 10.60 -18.51 -29.06
CA ALA A 358 10.60 -17.48 -30.10
C ALA A 358 9.44 -16.48 -30.00
N PRO A 359 8.16 -16.89 -29.82
CA PRO A 359 7.04 -15.94 -29.75
C PRO A 359 7.17 -14.88 -28.65
N VAL A 360 7.86 -15.22 -27.54
CA VAL A 360 8.12 -14.30 -26.43
C VAL A 360 9.41 -13.51 -26.68
N ALA A 361 10.49 -14.20 -27.05
CA ALA A 361 11.80 -13.58 -27.26
C ALA A 361 11.80 -12.52 -28.37
N THR A 362 11.06 -12.74 -29.46
CA THR A 362 11.00 -11.84 -30.62
C THR A 362 9.87 -10.82 -30.54
N LEU A 363 9.18 -10.69 -29.40
CA LEU A 363 8.08 -9.76 -29.29
C LEU A 363 8.57 -8.30 -29.48
N PRO A 364 7.91 -7.47 -30.31
CA PRO A 364 8.36 -6.10 -30.54
C PRO A 364 8.41 -5.23 -29.28
N LEU A 365 9.44 -4.40 -29.16
CA LEU A 365 9.64 -3.52 -27.99
C LEU A 365 8.49 -2.55 -27.79
N GLU A 366 7.85 -2.06 -28.85
CA GLU A 366 6.71 -1.14 -28.75
C GLU A 366 5.52 -1.78 -28.03
N LYS A 367 5.22 -3.05 -28.34
CA LYS A 367 4.16 -3.82 -27.67
C LYS A 367 4.50 -4.04 -26.20
N LYS A 368 5.76 -4.39 -25.90
CA LYS A 368 6.25 -4.55 -24.52
C LYS A 368 6.13 -3.24 -23.73
N ARG A 369 6.47 -2.10 -24.33
CA ARG A 369 6.40 -0.77 -23.68
C ARG A 369 4.98 -0.37 -23.29
N ARG A 370 3.97 -0.61 -24.15
CA ARG A 370 2.57 -0.37 -23.76
C ARG A 370 2.19 -1.14 -22.50
N ILE A 371 2.61 -2.39 -22.39
CA ILE A 371 2.38 -3.19 -21.18
C ILE A 371 3.22 -2.67 -20.01
N ALA A 372 4.47 -2.28 -20.24
CA ALA A 372 5.34 -1.74 -19.19
C ALA A 372 4.77 -0.50 -18.52
N ASP A 373 4.21 0.43 -19.30
CA ASP A 373 3.60 1.65 -18.76
C ASP A 373 2.33 1.33 -17.97
N TYR A 374 1.47 0.46 -18.50
CA TYR A 374 0.27 -0.01 -17.79
C TYR A 374 0.60 -0.71 -16.46
N VAL A 375 1.58 -1.63 -16.47
CA VAL A 375 2.02 -2.37 -15.28
C VAL A 375 2.64 -1.44 -14.25
N ARG A 376 3.35 -0.39 -14.68
CA ARG A 376 3.91 0.63 -13.78
C ARG A 376 2.81 1.40 -13.06
N ASP A 377 1.80 1.90 -13.79
CA ASP A 377 0.65 2.59 -13.20
C ASP A 377 -0.12 1.67 -12.23
N LEU A 378 -0.25 0.38 -12.57
CA LEU A 378 -0.88 -0.63 -11.71
C LEU A 378 -0.10 -0.86 -10.41
N HIS A 379 1.23 -0.94 -10.48
CA HIS A 379 2.06 -1.02 -9.27
C HIS A 379 1.98 0.24 -8.41
N GLU A 380 1.98 1.41 -9.03
CA GLU A 380 1.83 2.67 -8.32
C GLU A 380 0.46 2.77 -7.62
N LEU A 381 -0.60 2.29 -8.27
CA LEU A 381 -1.94 2.20 -7.69
C LEU A 381 -1.94 1.32 -6.43
N TYR A 382 -1.29 0.15 -6.51
CA TYR A 382 -1.16 -0.75 -5.37
C TYR A 382 -0.38 -0.11 -4.21
N SER A 383 0.74 0.56 -4.51
CA SER A 383 1.50 1.29 -3.50
C SER A 383 0.70 2.44 -2.86
N ALA A 384 -0.09 3.17 -3.65
CA ALA A 384 -0.96 4.23 -3.13
C ALA A 384 -2.06 3.68 -2.19
N LEU A 385 -2.66 2.54 -2.55
CA LEU A 385 -3.63 1.83 -1.72
C LEU A 385 -3.02 1.36 -0.39
N GLN A 386 -1.81 0.79 -0.43
CA GLN A 386 -1.09 0.37 0.78
C GLN A 386 -0.75 1.55 1.68
N ALA A 387 -0.38 2.69 1.08
CA ALA A 387 -0.13 3.93 1.79
C ALA A 387 -1.40 4.64 2.29
N ARG A 388 -2.60 4.10 1.98
CA ARG A 388 -3.91 4.70 2.27
C ARG A 388 -4.07 6.12 1.68
N ASP A 389 -3.37 6.40 0.58
CA ASP A 389 -3.49 7.65 -0.16
C ASP A 389 -4.60 7.51 -1.22
N TYR A 390 -5.84 7.69 -0.78
CA TYR A 390 -7.00 7.51 -1.67
C TYR A 390 -7.16 8.62 -2.71
N THR A 391 -6.53 9.78 -2.51
CA THR A 391 -6.47 10.85 -3.52
C THR A 391 -5.66 10.38 -4.72
N LYS A 392 -4.41 9.95 -4.47
CA LYS A 392 -3.55 9.42 -5.52
C LYS A 392 -4.09 8.13 -6.12
N THR A 393 -4.71 7.27 -5.30
CA THR A 393 -5.37 6.05 -5.76
C THR A 393 -6.44 6.37 -6.81
N LYS A 394 -7.29 7.38 -6.56
CA LYS A 394 -8.34 7.79 -7.49
C LYS A 394 -7.76 8.29 -8.82
N GLU A 395 -6.74 9.13 -8.76
CA GLU A 395 -6.05 9.64 -9.96
C GLU A 395 -5.47 8.51 -10.82
N LEU A 396 -4.81 7.54 -10.19
CA LEU A 396 -4.24 6.38 -10.87
C LEU A 396 -5.32 5.44 -11.43
N ALA A 397 -6.39 5.20 -10.68
CA ALA A 397 -7.52 4.39 -11.13
C ALA A 397 -8.18 5.01 -12.38
N ASP A 398 -8.39 6.33 -12.40
CA ASP A 398 -8.97 7.03 -13.54
C ASP A 398 -8.03 7.04 -14.76
N ARG A 399 -6.72 7.15 -14.54
CA ARG A 399 -5.70 6.97 -15.60
C ARG A 399 -5.76 5.55 -16.18
N LEU A 400 -5.81 4.52 -15.33
CA LEU A 400 -5.88 3.12 -15.75
C LEU A 400 -7.17 2.80 -16.51
N LYS A 401 -8.33 3.31 -16.07
CA LYS A 401 -9.60 3.21 -16.82
C LYS A 401 -9.52 3.83 -18.21
N SER A 402 -8.78 4.94 -18.33
CA SER A 402 -8.61 5.65 -19.60
C SER A 402 -7.63 4.92 -20.52
N ALA A 403 -6.61 4.26 -19.95
CA ALA A 403 -5.59 3.54 -20.70
C ALA A 403 -6.04 2.14 -21.15
N ALA A 404 -6.87 1.46 -20.36
CA ALA A 404 -7.27 0.07 -20.58
C ALA A 404 -8.78 -0.11 -20.41
N ARG A 405 -9.45 -0.53 -21.48
CA ARG A 405 -10.92 -0.67 -21.50
C ARG A 405 -11.44 -1.75 -20.55
N ASP A 406 -10.63 -2.77 -20.30
CA ASP A 406 -10.94 -3.95 -19.50
C ASP A 406 -10.39 -3.88 -18.07
N PHE A 407 -9.91 -2.70 -17.63
CA PHE A 407 -9.43 -2.52 -16.27
C PHE A 407 -10.55 -2.82 -15.25
N PRO A 408 -10.33 -3.71 -14.26
CA PRO A 408 -11.34 -4.10 -13.28
C PRO A 408 -11.56 -3.02 -12.20
N SER A 409 -12.12 -1.88 -12.62
CA SER A 409 -12.21 -0.71 -11.74
C SER A 409 -13.22 -0.87 -10.61
N SER A 410 -14.24 -1.70 -10.76
CA SER A 410 -15.36 -1.81 -9.82
C SER A 410 -14.91 -2.09 -8.38
N LYS A 411 -13.92 -2.98 -8.21
CA LYS A 411 -13.35 -3.30 -6.89
C LYS A 411 -12.57 -2.12 -6.30
N VAL A 412 -11.74 -1.47 -7.12
CA VAL A 412 -10.96 -0.29 -6.73
C VAL A 412 -11.89 0.86 -6.35
N ASP A 413 -12.88 1.16 -7.17
CA ASP A 413 -13.88 2.19 -6.96
C ASP A 413 -14.69 1.94 -5.68
N SER A 414 -15.11 0.69 -5.45
CA SER A 414 -15.85 0.29 -4.24
C SER A 414 -15.01 0.47 -2.98
N ALA A 415 -13.74 0.08 -3.03
CA ALA A 415 -12.84 0.23 -1.89
C ALA A 415 -12.55 1.71 -1.58
N ILE A 416 -12.24 2.53 -2.60
CA ILE A 416 -12.08 3.98 -2.43
C ILE A 416 -13.33 4.57 -1.79
N ALA A 417 -14.52 4.27 -2.34
CA ALA A 417 -15.78 4.79 -1.82
C ALA A 417 -16.02 4.38 -0.36
N ALA A 418 -15.75 3.10 -0.02
CA ALA A 418 -15.92 2.61 1.34
C ALA A 418 -14.97 3.28 2.34
N TYR A 419 -13.67 3.37 2.05
CA TYR A 419 -12.70 3.97 2.98
C TYR A 419 -12.84 5.47 3.11
N THR A 420 -13.07 6.18 2.01
CA THR A 420 -13.29 7.63 2.04
C THR A 420 -14.56 7.96 2.83
N LEU A 421 -15.66 7.23 2.61
CA LEU A 421 -16.89 7.39 3.39
C LEU A 421 -16.67 7.06 4.88
N ALA A 422 -15.98 5.97 5.21
CA ALA A 422 -15.74 5.57 6.59
C ALA A 422 -14.90 6.63 7.35
N SER A 423 -13.86 7.17 6.72
CA SER A 423 -13.06 8.27 7.29
C SER A 423 -13.91 9.54 7.45
N ASP A 424 -14.70 9.89 6.43
CA ASP A 424 -15.58 11.07 6.48
C ASP A 424 -16.62 10.99 7.59
N LEU A 425 -17.22 9.81 7.80
CA LEU A 425 -18.16 9.56 8.88
C LEU A 425 -17.48 9.70 10.25
N ALA A 426 -16.28 9.14 10.42
CA ALA A 426 -15.51 9.28 11.66
C ALA A 426 -15.17 10.76 11.96
N ILE A 427 -14.84 11.57 10.95
CA ILE A 427 -14.64 13.02 11.12
C ILE A 427 -15.96 13.71 11.47
N GLY A 428 -17.08 13.32 10.85
CA GLY A 428 -18.41 13.83 11.19
C GLY A 428 -18.79 13.56 12.66
N GLU A 429 -18.55 12.34 13.14
CA GLU A 429 -18.73 11.96 14.54
C GLU A 429 -17.80 12.75 15.46
N ALA A 430 -16.54 12.96 15.08
CA ALA A 430 -15.61 13.79 15.84
C ALA A 430 -16.10 15.23 15.97
N LYS A 431 -16.59 15.84 14.87
CA LYS A 431 -17.19 17.19 14.89
C LYS A 431 -18.39 17.24 15.83
N ALA A 432 -19.26 16.22 15.80
CA ALA A 432 -20.43 16.15 16.69
C ALA A 432 -20.04 16.02 18.17
N HIS A 433 -19.06 15.18 18.51
CA HIS A 433 -18.55 15.05 19.88
C HIS A 433 -17.90 16.33 20.39
N LEU A 434 -17.11 17.00 19.54
CA LEU A 434 -16.46 18.26 19.88
C LEU A 434 -17.48 19.38 20.16
N LEU A 435 -18.52 19.50 19.33
CA LEU A 435 -19.62 20.45 19.56
C LEU A 435 -20.45 20.09 20.80
N GLY A 436 -20.54 18.81 21.14
CA GLY A 436 -21.15 18.32 22.38
C GLY A 436 -20.28 18.49 23.64
N GLY A 437 -19.06 19.02 23.52
CA GLY A 437 -18.12 19.22 24.63
C GLY A 437 -17.30 17.97 25.02
N ASP A 438 -17.43 16.86 24.30
CA ASP A 438 -16.76 15.59 24.59
C ASP A 438 -15.46 15.46 23.76
N SER A 439 -14.42 16.15 24.23
CA SER A 439 -13.14 16.27 23.51
C SER A 439 -12.36 14.96 23.43
N GLU A 440 -12.52 14.07 24.41
CA GLU A 440 -11.86 12.75 24.42
C GLU A 440 -12.42 11.87 23.30
N LYS A 441 -13.75 11.76 23.19
CA LYS A 441 -14.38 11.00 22.10
C LYS A 441 -14.12 11.62 20.73
N ALA A 442 -14.04 12.95 20.64
CA ALA A 442 -13.66 13.62 19.40
C ALA A 442 -12.24 13.21 18.95
N ALA A 443 -11.27 13.16 19.87
CA ALA A 443 -9.90 12.73 19.59
C ALA A 443 -9.82 11.26 19.16
N GLU A 444 -10.57 10.37 19.82
CA GLU A 444 -10.66 8.95 19.44
C GLU A 444 -11.17 8.78 18.00
N LYS A 445 -12.23 9.49 17.63
CA LYS A 445 -12.81 9.41 16.28
C LYS A 445 -11.88 9.97 15.20
N ILE A 446 -11.11 11.03 15.50
CA ILE A 446 -10.08 11.52 14.59
C ILE A 446 -8.94 10.53 14.42
N LYS A 447 -8.53 9.83 15.48
CA LYS A 447 -7.54 8.76 15.37
C LYS A 447 -8.02 7.68 14.39
N VAL A 448 -9.27 7.23 14.51
CA VAL A 448 -9.88 6.28 13.56
C VAL A 448 -9.90 6.85 12.14
N ALA A 449 -10.33 8.10 11.95
CA ALA A 449 -10.36 8.73 10.63
C ALA A 449 -8.97 8.81 9.98
N THR A 450 -7.95 9.16 10.77
CA THR A 450 -6.54 9.28 10.34
C THR A 450 -5.93 7.93 10.04
N GLU A 451 -6.27 6.90 10.83
CA GLU A 451 -5.86 5.53 10.51
C GLU A 451 -6.45 5.11 9.17
N ILE A 452 -7.75 5.31 8.93
CA ILE A 452 -8.41 4.91 7.68
C ILE A 452 -7.83 5.68 6.48
N TRP A 453 -7.81 7.01 6.54
CA TRP A 453 -7.33 7.87 5.45
C TRP A 453 -6.49 9.03 6.02
N PRO A 454 -5.16 8.86 6.12
CA PRO A 454 -4.29 9.87 6.75
C PRO A 454 -4.28 11.21 6.02
N THR A 455 -4.50 11.19 4.70
CA THR A 455 -4.50 12.37 3.83
C THR A 455 -5.91 12.90 3.56
N ASN A 456 -6.91 12.57 4.39
CA ASN A 456 -8.27 13.08 4.21
C ASN A 456 -8.28 14.61 4.34
N PRO A 457 -8.69 15.37 3.30
CA PRO A 457 -8.70 16.83 3.34
C PRO A 457 -9.62 17.42 4.44
N LYS A 458 -10.62 16.66 4.91
CA LYS A 458 -11.51 17.09 6.00
C LYS A 458 -10.85 17.09 7.37
N LEU A 459 -9.67 16.49 7.52
CA LEU A 459 -8.90 16.58 8.78
C LEU A 459 -8.42 18.02 9.03
N GLU A 460 -8.04 18.75 7.97
CA GLU A 460 -7.69 20.18 8.08
C GLU A 460 -8.91 21.02 8.48
N GLU A 461 -10.10 20.72 7.94
CA GLU A 461 -11.33 21.38 8.39
C GLU A 461 -11.60 21.13 9.88
N PHE A 462 -11.39 19.90 10.36
CA PHE A 462 -11.56 19.58 11.77
C PHE A 462 -10.52 20.32 12.63
N ARG A 463 -9.26 20.37 12.19
CA ARG A 463 -8.20 21.11 12.89
C ARG A 463 -8.54 22.59 13.05
N ASN A 464 -8.98 23.25 11.97
CA ASN A 464 -9.42 24.63 12.02
C ASN A 464 -10.60 24.85 12.98
N LEU A 465 -11.52 23.86 13.06
CA LEU A 465 -12.63 23.88 14.00
C LEU A 465 -12.16 23.73 15.45
N VAL A 466 -11.20 22.83 15.72
CA VAL A 466 -10.56 22.71 17.05
C VAL A 466 -9.87 23.99 17.46
N ASP A 467 -9.06 24.60 16.58
CA ASP A 467 -8.34 25.84 16.89
C ASP A 467 -9.30 26.98 17.21
N SER A 468 -10.40 27.08 16.44
CA SER A 468 -11.47 28.05 16.69
C SER A 468 -12.19 27.78 18.02
N SER A 469 -12.42 26.50 18.35
CA SER A 469 -13.13 26.08 19.57
C SER A 469 -12.25 26.26 20.81
N GLY A 470 -10.95 26.01 20.71
CA GLY A 470 -9.97 26.26 21.77
C GLY A 470 -9.96 27.72 22.18
N GLY A 471 -9.96 28.64 21.21
CA GLY A 471 -10.09 30.08 21.46
C GLY A 471 -11.33 30.43 22.29
N LEU A 472 -12.50 29.88 21.94
CA LEU A 472 -13.76 30.10 22.66
C LEU A 472 -13.72 29.52 24.09
N ILE A 473 -13.10 28.36 24.30
CA ILE A 473 -12.94 27.76 25.64
C ILE A 473 -12.09 28.65 26.54
N THR A 474 -10.97 29.19 26.04
CA THR A 474 -10.17 30.16 26.80
C THR A 474 -10.98 31.40 27.19
N VAL A 475 -11.78 31.94 26.27
CA VAL A 475 -12.62 33.12 26.55
C VAL A 475 -13.71 32.79 27.58
N ARG A 476 -14.28 31.59 27.55
CA ARG A 476 -15.27 31.13 28.54
C ARG A 476 -14.66 30.97 29.93
N ASN A 477 -13.47 30.37 30.02
CA ASN A 477 -12.73 30.25 31.29
C ASN A 477 -12.33 31.62 31.84
N ASP A 478 -11.91 32.54 30.97
CA ASP A 478 -11.63 33.92 31.32
C ASP A 478 -12.87 34.64 31.84
N PHE A 479 -14.04 34.42 31.23
CA PHE A 479 -15.30 34.97 31.73
C PHE A 479 -15.61 34.46 33.14
N ASP A 480 -15.51 33.16 33.39
CA ASP A 480 -15.75 32.58 34.72
C ASP A 480 -14.77 33.14 35.76
N ARG A 481 -13.49 33.28 35.39
CA ARG A 481 -12.47 33.90 36.24
C ARG A 481 -12.83 35.36 36.56
N LEU A 482 -13.10 36.18 35.55
CA LEU A 482 -13.47 37.59 35.72
C LEU A 482 -14.77 37.76 36.53
N LEU A 483 -15.72 36.83 36.37
CA LEU A 483 -16.95 36.79 37.14
C LEU A 483 -16.67 36.52 38.62
N SER A 484 -15.81 35.55 38.93
CA SER A 484 -15.42 35.22 40.30
C SER A 484 -14.57 36.32 40.96
N GLU A 485 -13.76 37.03 40.18
CA GLU A 485 -12.95 38.17 40.62
C GLU A 485 -13.78 39.47 40.79
N GLY A 486 -15.07 39.46 40.40
CA GLY A 486 -15.92 40.66 40.43
C GLY A 486 -15.53 41.73 39.41
N ASN A 487 -14.71 41.37 38.41
CA ASN A 487 -14.19 42.30 37.40
C ASN A 487 -15.20 42.50 36.26
N PHE A 488 -16.39 42.99 36.60
CA PHE A 488 -17.51 43.16 35.70
C PHE A 488 -17.23 44.14 34.55
N ARG A 489 -16.37 45.13 34.79
CA ARG A 489 -16.03 46.15 33.78
C ARG A 489 -15.20 45.57 32.65
N GLU A 490 -14.28 44.67 32.95
CA GLU A 490 -13.49 44.00 31.90
C GLU A 490 -14.35 43.02 31.10
N ILE A 491 -15.34 42.37 31.75
CA ILE A 491 -16.36 41.58 31.05
C ILE A 491 -17.13 42.44 30.03
N ALA A 492 -17.59 43.63 30.44
CA ALA A 492 -18.30 44.53 29.54
C ALA A 492 -17.41 45.07 28.42
N ARG A 493 -16.12 45.32 28.69
CA ARG A 493 -15.14 45.74 27.68
C ARG A 493 -14.94 44.66 26.61
N ARG A 494 -14.87 43.40 27.03
CA ARG A 494 -14.71 42.21 26.17
C ARG A 494 -16.05 41.62 25.71
N GLN A 495 -17.15 42.37 25.78
CA GLN A 495 -18.50 41.87 25.48
C GLN A 495 -18.64 41.16 24.13
N TYR A 496 -17.97 41.67 23.08
CA TYR A 496 -18.05 41.11 21.73
C TYR A 496 -17.20 39.83 21.57
N GLU A 497 -16.22 39.62 22.43
CA GLU A 497 -15.45 38.37 22.51
C GLU A 497 -16.18 37.33 23.35
N ILE A 498 -16.77 37.75 24.48
CA ILE A 498 -17.40 36.87 25.46
C ILE A 498 -18.76 36.37 25.00
N ALA A 499 -19.59 37.22 24.37
CA ALA A 499 -20.96 36.87 24.00
C ALA A 499 -21.06 35.62 23.08
N PRO A 500 -20.22 35.46 22.04
CA PRO A 500 -20.19 34.22 21.25
C PRO A 500 -19.68 33.01 22.02
N ALA A 501 -18.74 33.19 22.97
CA ALA A 501 -18.11 32.10 23.71
C ALA A 501 -19.00 31.46 24.79
N ILE A 502 -20.01 32.20 25.27
CA ILE A 502 -20.98 31.73 26.26
C ILE A 502 -22.32 31.30 25.63
N GLN A 503 -22.46 31.43 24.31
CA GLN A 503 -23.70 31.15 23.60
C GLN A 503 -24.16 29.69 23.79
N GLY A 504 -25.42 29.50 24.17
CA GLY A 504 -26.02 28.20 24.46
C GLY A 504 -25.88 27.75 25.92
N ASP A 505 -25.22 28.54 26.78
CA ASP A 505 -25.20 28.32 28.23
C ASP A 505 -26.09 29.34 28.93
N ALA A 506 -27.31 28.92 29.28
CA ALA A 506 -28.32 29.78 29.90
C ALA A 506 -27.81 30.47 31.17
N THR A 507 -26.99 29.78 31.99
CA THR A 507 -26.51 30.35 33.27
C THR A 507 -25.52 31.48 33.06
N ARG A 508 -24.56 31.29 32.15
CA ARG A 508 -23.55 32.30 31.82
C ARG A 508 -24.16 33.44 31.03
N GLU A 509 -25.08 33.16 30.11
CA GLU A 509 -25.81 34.19 29.36
C GLU A 509 -26.63 35.11 30.28
N ASP A 510 -27.33 34.55 31.26
CA ASP A 510 -28.13 35.34 32.20
C ASP A 510 -27.26 36.20 33.11
N ALA A 511 -26.16 35.64 33.64
CA ALA A 511 -25.16 36.39 34.40
C ALA A 511 -24.56 37.54 33.57
N PHE A 512 -24.18 37.28 32.32
CA PHE A 512 -23.66 38.29 31.40
C PHE A 512 -24.67 39.41 31.12
N LYS A 513 -25.93 39.06 30.82
CA LYS A 513 -27.00 40.06 30.61
C LYS A 513 -27.21 40.93 31.85
N GLN A 514 -27.21 40.34 33.05
CA GLN A 514 -27.37 41.08 34.30
C GLN A 514 -26.20 42.04 34.56
N ILE A 515 -24.96 41.60 34.30
CA ILE A 515 -23.76 42.44 34.40
C ILE A 515 -23.85 43.65 33.47
N MET A 516 -24.21 43.43 32.21
CA MET A 516 -24.34 44.50 31.22
C MET A 516 -25.42 45.50 31.60
N ALA A 517 -26.58 45.04 32.09
CA ALA A 517 -27.66 45.91 32.56
C ALA A 517 -27.26 46.74 33.78
N ASN A 518 -26.59 46.12 34.76
CA ASN A 518 -26.09 46.80 35.95
C ASN A 518 -25.06 47.87 35.60
N LEU A 519 -24.09 47.55 34.74
CA LEU A 519 -23.09 48.51 34.30
C LEU A 519 -23.67 49.65 33.47
N MET A 520 -24.66 49.38 32.62
CA MET A 520 -25.38 50.43 31.89
C MET A 520 -26.06 51.41 32.86
N LYS A 521 -26.68 50.90 33.92
CA LYS A 521 -27.29 51.73 34.98
C LYS A 521 -26.23 52.58 35.71
N ILE A 522 -25.08 52.00 36.02
CA ILE A 522 -23.96 52.69 36.67
C ILE A 522 -23.39 53.80 35.77
N GLU A 523 -23.06 53.49 34.51
CA GLU A 523 -22.48 54.46 33.58
C GLU A 523 -23.46 55.60 33.25
N ALA A 524 -24.75 55.32 33.12
CA ALA A 524 -25.76 56.36 32.92
C ALA A 524 -25.84 57.32 34.12
N ALA A 525 -25.77 56.79 35.34
CA ALA A 525 -25.78 57.60 36.55
C ALA A 525 -24.50 58.41 36.72
N LEU A 526 -23.34 57.82 36.44
CA LEU A 526 -22.04 58.50 36.42
C LEU A 526 -22.03 59.64 35.39
N GLY A 527 -22.51 59.40 34.17
CA GLY A 527 -22.62 60.43 33.13
C GLY A 527 -23.50 61.59 33.57
N LYS A 528 -24.66 61.31 34.15
CA LYS A 528 -25.57 62.34 34.67
C LYS A 528 -24.97 63.11 35.86
N ALA A 529 -24.26 62.43 36.76
CA ALA A 529 -23.57 63.06 37.88
C ALA A 529 -22.40 63.95 37.40
N ALA A 530 -21.67 63.53 36.38
CA ALA A 530 -20.61 64.34 35.76
C ALA A 530 -21.17 65.63 35.15
N GLU A 531 -22.33 65.57 34.48
CA GLU A 531 -23.01 66.76 33.99
C GLU A 531 -23.42 67.71 35.12
N PHE A 532 -24.01 67.19 36.21
CA PHE A 532 -24.31 68.01 37.40
C PHE A 532 -23.07 68.67 38.00
N GLY A 533 -21.94 67.95 38.04
CA GLY A 533 -20.66 68.50 38.49
C GLY A 533 -20.19 69.68 37.63
N LYS A 534 -20.33 69.59 36.30
CA LYS A 534 -19.95 70.69 35.37
C LYS A 534 -20.75 71.96 35.59
N VAL A 535 -22.04 71.85 35.93
CA VAL A 535 -22.92 73.00 36.21
C VAL A 535 -22.85 73.47 37.67
N GLY A 536 -21.87 72.99 38.45
CA GLY A 536 -21.66 73.37 39.85
C GLY A 536 -22.62 72.71 40.85
N GLN A 537 -23.48 71.80 40.42
CA GLN A 537 -24.46 71.10 41.26
C GLN A 537 -23.86 69.86 41.95
N ASN A 538 -22.77 70.04 42.68
CA ASN A 538 -22.00 68.94 43.29
C ASN A 538 -22.83 68.12 44.31
N TYR A 539 -23.74 68.77 45.05
CA TYR A 539 -24.63 68.11 46.01
C TYR A 539 -25.60 67.12 45.35
N ALA A 540 -26.19 67.51 44.21
CA ALA A 540 -27.09 66.65 43.44
C ALA A 540 -26.34 65.50 42.75
N ALA A 541 -25.12 65.78 42.25
CA ALA A 541 -24.22 64.76 41.70
C ALA A 541 -23.87 63.69 42.74
N TRP A 542 -23.49 64.12 43.94
CA TRP A 542 -23.12 63.21 45.03
C TRP A 542 -24.32 62.40 45.52
N GLU A 543 -25.47 63.04 45.75
CA GLU A 543 -26.67 62.34 46.25
C GLU A 543 -27.13 61.24 45.28
N GLN A 544 -27.11 61.52 43.97
CA GLN A 544 -27.49 60.53 42.96
C GLN A 544 -26.53 59.32 42.93
N LEU A 545 -25.23 59.54 43.09
CA LEU A 545 -24.25 58.46 43.11
C LEU A 545 -24.26 57.70 44.44
N ALA A 546 -24.55 58.37 45.56
CA ALA A 546 -24.62 57.77 46.89
C ALA A 546 -25.80 56.80 47.01
N GLU A 547 -26.97 57.16 46.47
CA GLU A 547 -28.13 56.27 46.38
C GLU A 547 -27.81 55.02 45.53
N LEU A 548 -27.03 55.20 44.46
CA LEU A 548 -26.61 54.08 43.61
C LEU A 548 -25.55 53.20 44.27
N ARG A 549 -24.69 53.77 45.11
CA ARG A 549 -23.64 53.06 45.86
C ARG A 549 -24.22 52.06 46.87
N GLU A 550 -25.41 52.31 47.38
CA GLU A 550 -26.13 51.34 48.23
C GLU A 550 -26.49 50.06 47.44
N GLN A 551 -26.75 50.18 46.13
CA GLN A 551 -27.06 49.04 45.26
C GLN A 551 -25.81 48.37 44.67
N PHE A 552 -24.73 49.13 44.48
CA PHE A 552 -23.46 48.66 43.91
C PHE A 552 -22.28 49.08 44.79
N PRO A 553 -22.12 48.48 45.99
CA PRO A 553 -21.11 48.88 46.97
C PRO A 553 -19.68 48.65 46.47
N ASP A 554 -19.47 47.64 45.62
CA ASP A 554 -18.15 47.19 45.20
C ASP A 554 -17.69 47.77 43.85
N ASP A 555 -18.48 48.64 43.19
CA ASP A 555 -18.04 49.23 41.92
C ASP A 555 -16.90 50.25 42.16
N PRO A 556 -15.71 50.04 41.58
CA PRO A 556 -14.54 50.86 41.88
C PRO A 556 -14.65 52.28 41.31
N LYS A 557 -15.24 52.44 40.12
CA LYS A 557 -15.36 53.74 39.46
C LYS A 557 -16.40 54.62 40.16
N LEU A 558 -17.55 54.04 40.55
CA LEU A 558 -18.57 54.70 41.34
C LEU A 558 -18.00 55.21 42.68
N GLY A 559 -17.18 54.38 43.34
CA GLY A 559 -16.52 54.74 44.61
C GLY A 559 -15.57 55.91 44.43
N ARG A 560 -14.71 55.84 43.41
CA ARG A 560 -13.77 56.91 43.08
C ARG A 560 -14.46 58.23 42.79
N GLU A 561 -15.55 58.24 42.03
CA GLU A 561 -16.29 59.46 41.73
C GLU A 561 -16.95 60.05 42.97
N LEU A 562 -17.46 59.21 43.88
CA LEU A 562 -17.97 59.65 45.16
C LEU A 562 -16.88 60.25 46.06
N GLU A 563 -15.69 59.65 46.09
CA GLU A 563 -14.53 60.18 46.82
C GLU A 563 -14.08 61.54 46.27
N LEU A 564 -14.08 61.72 44.95
CA LEU A 564 -13.75 63.00 44.31
C LEU A 564 -14.79 64.09 44.62
N LEU A 565 -16.06 63.71 44.78
CA LEU A 565 -17.13 64.62 45.16
C LEU A 565 -17.15 64.91 46.67
N ALA A 566 -16.68 64.00 47.51
CA ALA A 566 -16.81 64.09 48.97
C ALA A 566 -16.29 65.40 49.59
N PRO A 567 -15.11 65.95 49.24
CA PRO A 567 -14.64 67.23 49.79
C PRO A 567 -15.54 68.41 49.41
N LYS A 568 -16.20 68.34 48.24
CA LYS A 568 -17.04 69.42 47.70
C LYS A 568 -18.43 69.47 48.35
N VAL A 569 -18.84 68.39 49.02
CA VAL A 569 -20.16 68.25 49.65
C VAL A 569 -20.07 67.93 51.15
N ALA A 570 -18.90 68.14 51.75
CA ALA A 570 -18.58 67.68 53.10
C ALA A 570 -19.51 68.25 54.19
N ASP A 571 -19.99 69.48 54.01
CA ASP A 571 -20.94 70.13 54.92
C ASP A 571 -22.32 69.45 54.89
N PHE A 572 -22.78 69.06 53.70
CA PHE A 572 -24.02 68.33 53.49
C PHE A 572 -23.93 66.88 53.97
N THR A 573 -22.87 66.15 53.61
CA THR A 573 -22.69 64.75 54.03
C THR A 573 -22.54 64.62 55.53
N LYS A 574 -21.77 65.52 56.17
CA LYS A 574 -21.66 65.58 57.63
C LYS A 574 -23.02 65.82 58.30
N ALA A 575 -23.86 66.69 57.74
CA ALA A 575 -25.20 66.93 58.27
C ALA A 575 -26.09 65.69 58.16
N LEU A 576 -26.05 64.97 57.03
CA LEU A 576 -26.77 63.71 56.84
C LEU A 576 -26.28 62.60 57.76
N ASP A 577 -24.96 62.40 57.88
CA ASP A 577 -24.39 61.37 58.74
C ASP A 577 -24.69 61.63 60.22
N THR A 578 -24.60 62.90 60.64
CA THR A 578 -24.98 63.29 62.01
C THR A 578 -26.47 63.03 62.26
N ALA A 579 -27.33 63.31 61.28
CA ALA A 579 -28.76 62.99 61.37
C ALA A 579 -29.01 61.49 61.51
N ARG A 580 -28.36 60.66 60.68
CA ARG A 580 -28.45 59.19 60.74
C ARG A 580 -27.91 58.63 62.05
N GLN A 581 -26.83 59.19 62.61
CA GLN A 581 -26.29 58.77 63.90
C GLN A 581 -27.28 59.01 65.04
N PHE A 582 -27.97 60.16 65.07
CA PHE A 582 -29.00 60.44 66.08
C PHE A 582 -30.26 59.60 65.87
N GLU A 583 -30.62 59.29 64.61
CA GLU A 583 -31.73 58.38 64.26
C GLU A 583 -31.46 56.94 64.70
N ASN A 584 -30.23 56.45 64.53
CA ASN A 584 -29.86 55.04 64.79
C ASN A 584 -29.35 54.76 66.22
N ARG A 585 -29.35 55.76 67.11
CA ARG A 585 -28.92 55.59 68.50
C ARG A 585 -29.92 54.75 69.31
N PRO A 586 -29.48 54.00 70.33
CA PRO A 586 -30.37 53.14 71.13
C PRO A 586 -31.49 53.92 71.84
N ASP A 587 -31.20 55.15 72.26
CA ASP A 587 -32.11 56.08 72.92
C ASP A 587 -32.97 56.90 71.95
N LYS A 588 -32.85 56.66 70.63
CA LYS A 588 -33.58 57.33 69.53
C LYS A 588 -33.80 58.82 69.75
N GLN A 589 -32.80 59.63 69.39
CA GLN A 589 -32.87 61.09 69.55
C GLN A 589 -33.57 61.77 68.37
N THR A 590 -34.85 61.45 68.18
CA THR A 590 -35.66 61.80 67.01
C THR A 590 -35.70 63.31 66.73
N GLY A 591 -35.77 64.15 67.77
CA GLY A 591 -35.76 65.62 67.63
C GLY A 591 -34.42 66.16 67.12
N SER A 592 -33.30 65.65 67.66
CA SER A 592 -31.96 65.98 67.19
C SER A 592 -31.75 65.50 65.75
N ALA A 593 -32.14 64.26 65.45
CA ALA A 593 -32.06 63.71 64.09
C ALA A 593 -32.87 64.55 63.09
N LEU A 594 -34.09 64.97 63.44
CA LEU A 594 -34.93 65.81 62.60
C LEU A 594 -34.29 67.18 62.34
N SER A 595 -33.70 67.81 63.36
CA SER A 595 -33.02 69.10 63.20
C SER A 595 -31.84 69.03 62.24
N TRP A 596 -31.07 67.93 62.28
CA TRP A 596 -29.94 67.72 61.37
C TRP A 596 -30.38 67.37 59.95
N TYR A 597 -31.48 66.63 59.75
CA TYR A 597 -32.06 66.46 58.41
C TYR A 597 -32.62 67.77 57.85
N LEU A 598 -33.24 68.62 58.66
CA LEU A 598 -33.65 69.96 58.23
C LEU A 598 -32.46 70.86 57.88
N LYS A 599 -31.35 70.73 58.61
CA LYS A 599 -30.08 71.39 58.27
C LYS A 599 -29.51 70.88 56.95
N ALA A 600 -29.49 69.57 56.71
CA ALA A 600 -29.09 68.99 55.43
C ALA A 600 -29.96 69.53 54.28
N ARG A 601 -31.28 69.67 54.50
CA ARG A 601 -32.22 70.27 53.55
C ARG A 601 -31.98 71.77 53.34
N SER A 602 -31.47 72.50 54.33
CA SER A 602 -31.08 73.90 54.13
C SER A 602 -29.85 74.07 53.23
N ILE A 603 -28.92 73.10 53.28
CA ILE A 603 -27.70 73.09 52.45
C ILE A 603 -28.03 72.62 51.02
N HIS A 604 -28.85 71.57 50.89
CA HIS A 604 -29.35 71.09 49.61
C HIS A 604 -30.89 70.99 49.63
N PRO A 605 -31.62 72.05 49.22
CA PRO A 605 -33.09 72.11 49.29
C PRO A 605 -33.83 71.01 48.52
N GLN A 606 -33.23 70.53 47.43
CA GLN A 606 -33.80 69.48 46.58
C GLN A 606 -33.41 68.05 47.03
N SER A 607 -32.73 67.92 48.17
CA SER A 607 -32.23 66.63 48.67
C SER A 607 -33.35 65.63 48.92
N LYS A 608 -33.29 64.50 48.23
CA LYS A 608 -34.21 63.37 48.46
C LYS A 608 -33.89 62.67 49.78
N LEU A 609 -32.61 62.48 50.11
CA LEU A 609 -32.18 61.79 51.33
C LEU A 609 -32.62 62.55 52.58
N ALA A 610 -32.42 63.87 52.59
CA ALA A 610 -32.87 64.72 53.70
C ALA A 610 -34.40 64.74 53.80
N ALA A 611 -35.10 64.87 52.68
CA ALA A 611 -36.57 64.86 52.66
C ALA A 611 -37.16 63.52 53.15
N GLN A 612 -36.58 62.40 52.77
CA GLN A 612 -36.99 61.07 53.25
C GLN A 612 -36.70 60.90 54.74
N GLY A 613 -35.52 61.32 55.22
CA GLY A 613 -35.19 61.32 56.64
C GLY A 613 -36.17 62.14 57.48
N VAL A 614 -36.46 63.38 57.06
CA VAL A 614 -37.51 64.22 57.69
C VAL A 614 -38.85 63.48 57.70
N LYS A 615 -39.29 62.93 56.57
CA LYS A 615 -40.59 62.25 56.46
C LYS A 615 -40.68 61.02 57.36
N ARG A 616 -39.61 60.22 57.48
CA ARG A 616 -39.55 59.06 58.38
C ARG A 616 -39.71 59.48 59.84
N LEU A 617 -38.90 60.44 60.29
CA LEU A 617 -38.93 60.90 61.68
C LEU A 617 -40.24 61.60 62.02
N VAL A 618 -40.79 62.41 61.12
CA VAL A 618 -42.10 63.06 61.32
C VAL A 618 -43.20 62.01 61.47
N ARG A 619 -43.18 60.92 60.70
CA ARG A 619 -44.14 59.82 60.83
C ARG A 619 -43.98 59.04 62.14
N GLU A 620 -42.76 58.96 62.67
CA GLU A 620 -42.49 58.33 63.97
C GLU A 620 -42.92 59.22 65.15
N ILE A 621 -42.80 60.54 65.02
CA ILE A 621 -43.25 61.53 66.02
C ILE A 621 -44.78 61.73 65.99
N LEU A 622 -45.37 61.65 64.79
CA LEU A 622 -46.80 61.77 64.54
C LEU A 622 -47.29 60.52 63.78
N PRO A 623 -47.43 59.37 64.47
CA PRO A 623 -48.04 58.20 63.85
C PRO A 623 -49.47 58.56 63.44
N ALA A 624 -49.82 58.31 62.17
CA ALA A 624 -51.18 58.52 61.70
C ALA A 624 -52.16 57.74 62.58
N ALA A 625 -53.25 58.39 63.01
CA ALA A 625 -54.36 57.75 63.70
C ALA A 625 -55.12 56.84 62.72
N ASP A 626 -54.58 55.66 62.41
CA ASP A 626 -55.21 54.64 61.57
C ASP A 626 -55.44 53.31 62.33
N SER A 627 -55.73 53.39 63.62
CA SER A 627 -56.09 52.24 64.46
C SER A 627 -57.45 52.37 65.17
N ALA A 628 -58.40 53.08 64.58
CA ALA A 628 -59.78 53.18 65.11
C ALA A 628 -60.85 53.06 64.01
N ALA A 629 -60.72 52.08 63.11
CA ALA A 629 -61.81 51.65 62.22
C ALA A 629 -61.50 50.29 61.57
N LYS A 630 -61.32 49.23 62.36
CA LYS A 630 -61.46 47.84 61.91
C LYS A 630 -61.67 46.93 63.11
N GLY A 631 -62.89 47.02 63.63
CA GLY A 631 -63.44 46.11 64.62
C GLY A 631 -64.93 46.00 64.36
N GLU A 632 -65.32 45.39 63.24
CA GLU A 632 -66.56 44.62 63.08
C GLU A 632 -66.66 44.03 61.66
N ALA A 633 -67.12 42.76 61.61
CA ALA A 633 -67.35 41.86 60.48
C ALA A 633 -66.09 41.34 59.75
N GLY A 634 -65.80 40.03 59.64
CA GLY A 634 -66.59 38.82 59.81
C GLY A 634 -66.16 37.85 58.70
N THR A 635 -65.50 36.74 59.06
CA THR A 635 -65.43 35.50 58.26
C THR A 635 -66.79 34.80 58.34
N PRO A 636 -67.18 33.89 57.42
CA PRO A 636 -66.35 32.95 56.64
C PRO A 636 -66.03 33.34 55.20
#